data_AF-A0A1C5Y013-F1
#
_entry.id   AF-A0A1C5Y013-F1
#
_cell.length_a   1.000
_cell.length_b   1.000
_cell.length_c   1.000
_cell.angle_alpha   90.00
_cell.angle_beta   90.00
_cell.angle_gamma   90.00
#
_symmetry.space_group_name_H-M   'P 1'
#
loop_
_entity.id
_entity.type
_entity.pdbx_description
1 polymer ?
#
loop_
_entity_poly.entity_id
_entity_poly.type
_entity_poly.pdbx_seq_one_letter_code
_entity_poly.pdbx_strand_id
1 'polypeptide(L)'
;MKKTTDLKRVYKKIILLSVLMAACIIFVGINARYLKENPLNRDFVLDYPSASTAGENGNIYVIDQSKQRVAAFTKEGNYLFQIPGGSRSAKSFYSADDLKVDSQGNVYVVDVVLSLDGTAIEKERIVKFDAKGRYCSTVCQIEYEEGNRPLTTGRIQGMALMEDGIYFVYNERDRLSLQKISADGKSETVKTIPYDTKNLISFAIDKKDYKIYAVTKTADILKIEDDGTSQAIYKGEEHNSDEFFSIPWKIVTDTLGYLYFTDIGQRNIGYISPSGLVGIAIDREDQEQLGNNRIFYSLDISPKRVLTSVLSSDVCTAQLYGNSADIPVRYGVDEGCIKTEYSDSYITVRGAVFLSALLAVLLLLLIIYQVTRLRIKIAVTEMAKNNFIIISVAVTIAVAAVPNIMDNMQEQYREQVMKNMCSVAELTCKSLDPEDVEAINKPQDYTSEAYGRVRADIQSSFSSSNGWNEGLYCVLNRVDPNKIIYSCLYLEDTIGAVYPLDYEYYGLEYEELYETGKQIRFDWIENTDGIWSYVLSPVFNEDGEVIAAMEVGTNLYAFQEANNAMIRTMIFNVVSIVAIMILIFTELSFLWFYREKAGRAAEARAAAGENTNEINRKLAVYIIRPMIFMIFMADCMATAFLPMLANQMAVPLWGIPAELMSAIPISTEVLLTAIFSFMGGFMLEKIGFRKMMIAGSILFTAGLTAVGCSASILPFIGAKAVIGIGVGLLLVSINTLVASYPPEESREGFSFYNSGSLAGLTVGTTVGSFLAVSLGYLNVYFVAAAVSLVVLIMILNIFKKDTVYPDLKAEEGEDGTGKISIVRFLFKKELIIFFACAMIPYLFCGYFLNYFLPLFAESQGMAETAIGQLFLINGICVIYLGPSLTSMLTGRLKLKYTVILAGAIYIATLFLFFLFTGNGMVVASAFLFGIADSFGFSALSIYFSSLDTVKLFGSGKAMGVYSTFENISQTLGPFVFSAVFVLGIKQGIFAITVVYLILLVLYTLFGKKIDKQ
;
A
#
# COMPACT_ATOMS: atom_id res chain seq x y z
N MET A 1 -41.90 -29.65 -12.59
CA MET A 1 -41.29 -28.83 -13.67
C MET A 1 -41.51 -27.32 -13.54
N LYS A 2 -42.71 -26.79 -13.23
CA LYS A 2 -42.91 -25.33 -13.05
C LYS A 2 -42.03 -24.69 -11.96
N LYS A 3 -41.92 -25.31 -10.76
CA LYS A 3 -41.05 -24.83 -9.65
C LYS A 3 -39.56 -24.74 -9.99
N THR A 4 -39.01 -25.71 -10.72
CA THR A 4 -37.60 -25.72 -11.13
C THR A 4 -37.29 -24.68 -12.21
N THR A 5 -38.29 -24.34 -13.03
CA THR A 5 -38.17 -23.30 -14.06
C THR A 5 -38.21 -21.90 -13.44
N ASP A 6 -39.03 -21.69 -12.41
CA ASP A 6 -39.07 -20.45 -11.63
C ASP A 6 -37.76 -20.23 -10.84
N LEU A 7 -37.23 -21.28 -10.21
CA LEU A 7 -35.97 -21.20 -9.47
C LEU A 7 -34.81 -20.76 -10.39
N LYS A 8 -34.67 -21.39 -11.56
CA LYS A 8 -33.68 -21.01 -12.57
C LYS A 8 -33.86 -19.56 -13.05
N ARG A 9 -35.10 -19.07 -13.14
CA ARG A 9 -35.41 -17.69 -13.55
C ARG A 9 -35.02 -16.68 -12.47
N VAL A 10 -35.24 -17.00 -11.20
CA VAL A 10 -34.81 -16.16 -10.07
C VAL A 10 -33.29 -16.17 -9.93
N TYR A 11 -32.62 -17.33 -10.03
CA TYR A 11 -31.15 -17.39 -10.04
C TYR A 11 -30.54 -16.56 -11.17
N LYS A 12 -31.10 -16.62 -12.39
CA LYS A 12 -30.67 -15.75 -13.50
C LYS A 12 -30.86 -14.27 -13.18
N LYS A 13 -31.96 -13.89 -12.52
CA LYS A 13 -32.19 -12.50 -12.07
C LYS A 13 -31.19 -12.06 -11.01
N ILE A 14 -30.90 -12.91 -10.01
CA ILE A 14 -29.91 -12.61 -8.97
C ILE A 14 -28.53 -12.42 -9.62
N ILE A 15 -28.10 -13.34 -10.49
CA ILE A 15 -26.82 -13.21 -11.22
C ILE A 15 -26.77 -11.91 -12.03
N LEU A 16 -27.83 -11.59 -12.78
CA LEU A 16 -27.89 -10.36 -13.57
C LEU A 16 -27.82 -9.10 -12.68
N LEU A 17 -28.56 -9.06 -11.57
CA LEU A 17 -28.54 -7.96 -10.61
C LEU A 17 -27.15 -7.84 -9.95
N SER A 18 -26.50 -8.96 -9.61
CA SER A 18 -25.16 -8.96 -9.05
C SER A 18 -24.11 -8.47 -10.05
N VAL A 19 -24.23 -8.81 -11.34
CA VAL A 19 -23.33 -8.30 -12.39
C VAL A 19 -23.53 -6.80 -12.60
N LEU A 20 -24.78 -6.32 -12.63
CA LEU A 20 -25.08 -4.88 -12.73
C LEU A 20 -24.58 -4.12 -11.51
N MET A 21 -24.77 -4.67 -10.31
CA MET A 21 -24.27 -4.09 -9.06
C MET A 21 -22.74 -4.03 -9.06
N ALA A 22 -22.07 -5.11 -9.50
CA ALA A 22 -20.62 -5.13 -9.65
C ALA A 22 -20.14 -4.08 -10.66
N ALA A 23 -20.83 -3.91 -11.80
CA ALA A 23 -20.50 -2.87 -12.77
C ALA A 23 -20.66 -1.45 -12.19
N CYS A 24 -21.73 -1.19 -11.43
CA CYS A 24 -21.91 0.09 -10.72
C CYS A 24 -20.80 0.32 -9.68
N ILE A 25 -20.46 -0.70 -8.88
CA ILE A 25 -19.39 -0.61 -7.87
C ILE A 25 -18.04 -0.37 -8.54
N ILE A 26 -17.74 -1.04 -9.66
CA ILE A 26 -16.51 -0.82 -10.42
C ILE A 26 -16.48 0.60 -10.98
N PHE A 27 -17.56 1.08 -11.60
CA PHE A 27 -17.65 2.44 -12.13
C PHE A 27 -17.47 3.50 -11.03
N VAL A 28 -18.12 3.31 -9.87
CA VAL A 28 -17.96 4.18 -8.70
C VAL A 28 -16.54 4.09 -8.15
N GLY A 29 -15.95 2.90 -8.07
CA GLY A 29 -14.59 2.70 -7.59
C GLY A 29 -13.53 3.38 -8.46
N ILE A 30 -13.67 3.29 -9.79
CA ILE A 30 -12.80 3.99 -10.76
C ILE A 30 -12.93 5.52 -10.60
N ASN A 31 -14.13 5.99 -10.28
CA ASN A 31 -14.48 7.42 -10.21
C ASN A 31 -14.72 7.90 -8.78
N ALA A 32 -14.14 7.24 -7.77
CA ALA A 32 -14.49 7.49 -6.37
C ALA A 32 -14.15 8.92 -5.91
N ARG A 33 -13.23 9.60 -6.60
CA ARG A 33 -12.87 11.00 -6.34
C ARG A 33 -14.08 11.94 -6.36
N TYR A 34 -15.04 11.68 -7.25
CA TYR A 34 -16.22 12.53 -7.42
C TYR A 34 -17.20 12.46 -6.24
N LEU A 35 -17.12 11.44 -5.38
CA LEU A 35 -17.99 11.30 -4.20
C LEU A 35 -17.59 12.22 -3.04
N LYS A 36 -16.38 12.77 -3.05
CA LYS A 36 -15.90 13.68 -2.00
C LYS A 36 -16.45 15.11 -2.15
N GLU A 37 -16.95 15.45 -3.32
CA GLU A 37 -17.39 16.79 -3.69
C GLU A 37 -18.91 16.85 -3.78
N ASN A 38 -19.51 17.99 -3.41
CA ASN A 38 -20.95 18.18 -3.52
C ASN A 38 -21.39 18.09 -5.00
N PRO A 39 -22.36 17.21 -5.36
CA PRO A 39 -22.79 17.01 -6.75
C PRO A 39 -23.48 18.22 -7.38
N LEU A 40 -23.92 19.20 -6.58
CA LEU A 40 -24.65 20.39 -7.05
C LEU A 40 -23.80 21.67 -7.07
N ASN A 41 -22.61 21.66 -6.47
CA ASN A 41 -21.76 22.86 -6.43
C ASN A 41 -20.97 23.02 -7.75
N ARG A 42 -21.12 24.18 -8.38
CA ARG A 42 -20.42 24.56 -9.62
C ARG A 42 -19.14 25.34 -9.36
N ASP A 43 -19.01 25.97 -8.20
CA ASP A 43 -17.87 26.82 -7.89
C ASP A 43 -16.62 25.96 -7.69
N PHE A 44 -15.55 26.33 -8.39
CA PHE A 44 -14.22 25.80 -8.18
C PHE A 44 -13.45 26.80 -7.32
N VAL A 45 -13.27 26.47 -6.04
CA VAL A 45 -12.49 27.28 -5.11
C VAL A 45 -11.01 26.90 -5.26
N LEU A 46 -10.18 27.89 -5.58
CA LEU A 46 -8.72 27.78 -5.48
C LEU A 46 -8.35 27.80 -4.00
N ASP A 47 -7.51 26.86 -3.60
CA ASP A 47 -7.23 26.56 -2.20
C ASP A 47 -5.73 26.68 -1.99
N TYR A 48 -5.30 27.83 -1.46
CA TYR A 48 -3.89 28.21 -1.31
C TYR A 48 -3.05 28.01 -2.59
N PRO A 49 -3.38 28.73 -3.68
CA PRO A 49 -2.58 28.68 -4.89
C PRO A 49 -1.15 29.20 -4.63
N SER A 50 -0.14 28.65 -5.31
CA SER A 50 1.28 29.00 -5.06
C SER A 50 2.02 29.56 -6.27
N ALA A 51 1.70 29.09 -7.48
CA ALA A 51 2.24 29.61 -8.73
C ALA A 51 1.22 29.46 -9.86
N SER A 52 1.38 30.27 -10.91
CA SER A 52 0.53 30.19 -12.10
C SER A 52 1.32 30.48 -13.36
N THR A 53 0.82 29.97 -14.49
CA THR A 53 1.36 30.25 -15.83
C THR A 53 0.22 30.31 -16.85
N ALA A 54 0.43 31.05 -17.95
CA ALA A 54 -0.50 31.13 -19.06
C ALA A 54 0.04 30.38 -20.29
N GLY A 55 -0.80 29.56 -20.90
CA GLY A 55 -0.51 28.91 -22.18
C GLY A 55 -0.69 29.86 -23.37
N GLU A 56 -0.16 29.49 -24.53
CA GLU A 56 -0.32 30.31 -25.76
C GLU A 56 -1.78 30.47 -26.21
N ASN A 57 -2.66 29.56 -25.81
CA ASN A 57 -4.09 29.61 -26.06
C ASN A 57 -4.85 30.56 -25.11
N GLY A 58 -4.16 31.15 -24.13
CA GLY A 58 -4.76 32.01 -23.10
C GLY A 58 -5.35 31.23 -21.92
N ASN A 59 -5.20 29.91 -21.86
CA ASN A 59 -5.59 29.13 -20.70
C ASN A 59 -4.65 29.40 -19.53
N ILE A 60 -5.20 29.42 -18.33
CA ILE A 60 -4.47 29.67 -17.08
C ILE A 60 -4.30 28.35 -16.34
N TYR A 61 -3.07 28.08 -15.90
CA TYR A 61 -2.71 26.87 -15.17
C TYR A 61 -2.16 27.29 -13.81
N VAL A 62 -2.67 26.67 -12.75
CA VAL A 62 -2.46 27.12 -11.38
C VAL A 62 -1.98 25.93 -10.55
N ILE A 63 -0.87 26.10 -9.84
CA ILE A 63 -0.49 25.23 -8.74
C ILE A 63 -1.34 25.62 -7.53
N ASP A 64 -2.01 24.63 -6.97
CA ASP A 64 -3.17 24.76 -6.08
C ASP A 64 -3.13 23.63 -5.04
N GLN A 65 -3.94 23.72 -3.99
CA GLN A 65 -3.92 22.82 -2.82
C GLN A 65 -2.53 22.68 -2.22
N SER A 66 -1.89 23.80 -1.88
CA SER A 66 -0.58 23.78 -1.22
C SER A 66 0.46 22.95 -1.99
N LYS A 67 0.56 23.18 -3.31
CA LYS A 67 1.46 22.48 -4.25
C LYS A 67 1.06 21.06 -4.65
N GLN A 68 -0.16 20.61 -4.34
CA GLN A 68 -0.59 19.21 -4.54
C GLN A 68 -1.63 19.03 -5.65
N ARG A 69 -1.94 20.11 -6.37
CA ARG A 69 -2.83 20.07 -7.52
C ARG A 69 -2.32 21.05 -8.56
N VAL A 70 -2.37 20.65 -9.82
CA VAL A 70 -2.33 21.62 -10.92
C VAL A 70 -3.71 21.70 -11.53
N ALA A 71 -4.37 22.85 -11.46
CA ALA A 71 -5.68 23.10 -12.05
C ALA A 71 -5.55 23.95 -13.32
N ALA A 72 -6.28 23.59 -14.38
CA ALA A 72 -6.26 24.30 -15.66
C ALA A 72 -7.64 24.91 -15.97
N PHE A 73 -7.65 26.17 -16.40
CA PHE A 73 -8.84 26.95 -16.71
C PHE A 73 -8.74 27.59 -18.09
N THR A 74 -9.87 27.78 -18.74
CA THR A 74 -9.99 28.67 -19.91
C THR A 74 -9.80 30.14 -19.50
N LYS A 75 -9.55 31.04 -20.46
CA LYS A 75 -9.50 32.49 -20.17
C LYS A 75 -10.81 33.05 -19.59
N GLU A 76 -11.93 32.35 -19.78
CA GLU A 76 -13.24 32.69 -19.22
C GLU A 76 -13.48 32.09 -17.82
N GLY A 77 -12.51 31.38 -17.23
CA GLY A 77 -12.64 30.78 -15.88
C GLY A 77 -13.22 29.36 -15.85
N ASN A 78 -13.61 28.79 -16.99
CA ASN A 78 -14.13 27.41 -17.01
C ASN A 78 -13.03 26.37 -16.76
N TYR A 79 -13.28 25.44 -15.84
CA TYR A 79 -12.41 24.31 -15.52
C TYR A 79 -12.24 23.36 -16.72
N LEU A 80 -10.99 23.01 -17.01
CA LEU A 80 -10.62 22.06 -18.06
C LEU A 80 -10.28 20.69 -17.48
N PHE A 81 -9.26 20.63 -16.62
CA PHE A 81 -8.80 19.42 -15.97
C PHE A 81 -7.95 19.76 -14.75
N GLN A 82 -7.61 18.75 -13.96
CA GLN A 82 -6.61 18.86 -12.90
C GLN A 82 -5.65 17.68 -12.95
N ILE A 83 -4.43 17.91 -12.50
CA ILE A 83 -3.41 16.89 -12.30
C ILE A 83 -3.27 16.72 -10.78
N PRO A 84 -3.67 15.56 -10.21
CA PRO A 84 -3.51 15.32 -8.79
C PRO A 84 -2.03 15.08 -8.47
N GLY A 85 -1.52 15.85 -7.52
CA GLY A 85 -0.21 15.69 -6.92
C GLY A 85 -0.26 14.84 -5.67
N GLY A 86 0.70 15.08 -4.76
CA GLY A 86 0.70 14.47 -3.44
C GLY A 86 1.17 13.01 -3.39
N SER A 87 1.71 12.49 -4.49
CA SER A 87 2.08 11.09 -4.59
C SER A 87 3.54 10.93 -4.98
N ARG A 88 4.26 10.09 -4.22
CA ARG A 88 5.62 9.63 -4.56
C ARG A 88 5.70 8.74 -5.81
N SER A 89 4.55 8.42 -6.43
CA SER A 89 4.46 7.62 -7.65
C SER A 89 5.30 8.19 -8.79
N ALA A 90 5.87 7.31 -9.62
CA ALA A 90 6.58 7.70 -10.84
C ALA A 90 5.66 8.33 -11.90
N LYS A 91 4.34 8.11 -11.80
CA LYS A 91 3.33 8.58 -12.78
C LYS A 91 2.53 9.81 -12.31
N SER A 92 2.95 10.43 -11.22
CA SER A 92 2.38 11.66 -10.64
C SER A 92 3.52 12.55 -10.15
N PHE A 93 3.18 13.68 -9.56
CA PHE A 93 4.09 14.51 -8.79
C PHE A 93 3.74 14.46 -7.29
N TYR A 94 4.71 14.75 -6.43
CA TYR A 94 4.56 14.88 -4.98
C TYR A 94 4.22 16.32 -4.61
N SER A 95 5.09 17.28 -4.93
CA SER A 95 4.90 18.71 -4.66
C SER A 95 5.38 19.53 -5.86
N ALA A 96 4.49 20.30 -6.46
CA ALA A 96 4.80 21.11 -7.65
C ALA A 96 5.40 22.47 -7.23
N ASP A 97 6.66 22.71 -7.59
CA ASP A 97 7.36 23.95 -7.25
C ASP A 97 7.24 25.02 -8.34
N ASP A 98 7.30 24.60 -9.61
CA ASP A 98 7.11 25.46 -10.78
C ASP A 98 6.41 24.66 -11.90
N LEU A 99 5.76 25.36 -12.82
CA LEU A 99 5.26 24.76 -14.04
C LEU A 99 5.44 25.65 -15.27
N LYS A 100 5.52 25.01 -16.43
CA LYS A 100 5.51 25.68 -17.74
C LYS A 100 4.66 24.89 -18.73
N VAL A 101 4.07 25.59 -19.70
CA VAL A 101 3.16 25.01 -20.70
C VAL A 101 3.67 25.27 -22.11
N ASP A 102 3.86 24.21 -22.89
CA ASP A 102 4.31 24.33 -24.28
C ASP A 102 3.19 24.74 -25.24
N SER A 103 3.55 25.02 -26.50
CA SER A 103 2.59 25.44 -27.55
C SER A 103 1.56 24.37 -27.91
N GLN A 104 1.80 23.10 -27.55
CA GLN A 104 0.84 21.99 -27.72
C GLN A 104 -0.10 21.85 -26.52
N GLY A 105 0.11 22.62 -25.45
CA GLY A 105 -0.64 22.55 -24.20
C GLY A 105 -0.15 21.47 -23.25
N ASN A 106 1.02 20.86 -23.48
CA ASN A 106 1.61 19.93 -22.52
C ASN A 106 2.15 20.71 -21.32
N VAL A 107 1.93 20.16 -20.13
CA VAL A 107 2.31 20.77 -18.85
C VAL A 107 3.57 20.10 -18.33
N TYR A 108 4.58 20.89 -18.02
CA TYR A 108 5.82 20.45 -17.41
C TYR A 108 5.85 20.96 -15.98
N VAL A 109 5.93 20.03 -15.03
CA VAL A 109 5.91 20.34 -13.59
C VAL A 109 7.27 20.01 -13.00
N VAL A 110 7.89 20.98 -12.33
CA VAL A 110 9.03 20.74 -11.43
C VAL A 110 8.46 20.15 -10.15
N ASP A 111 8.82 18.90 -9.91
CA ASP A 111 8.31 18.10 -8.82
C ASP A 111 9.41 17.81 -7.80
N VAL A 112 9.17 18.25 -6.57
CA VAL A 112 10.06 18.08 -5.43
C VAL A 112 9.49 16.96 -4.56
N VAL A 113 10.28 15.91 -4.31
CA VAL A 113 9.89 14.80 -3.44
C VAL A 113 10.71 14.85 -2.16
N LEU A 114 10.03 15.09 -1.03
CA LEU A 114 10.66 15.12 0.28
C LEU A 114 11.03 13.71 0.76
N SER A 115 11.93 13.59 1.72
CA SER A 115 12.25 12.38 2.47
C SER A 115 11.07 11.96 3.35
N LEU A 116 11.09 10.74 3.91
CA LEU A 116 9.95 10.20 4.66
C LEU A 116 9.65 10.97 5.96
N ASP A 117 10.67 11.63 6.52
CA ASP A 117 10.60 12.54 7.66
C ASP A 117 10.21 13.98 7.26
N GLY A 118 10.14 14.28 5.95
CA GLY A 118 9.66 15.56 5.43
C GLY A 118 10.64 16.73 5.50
N THR A 119 11.89 16.49 5.90
CA THR A 119 12.90 17.55 6.15
C THR A 119 13.74 17.95 4.95
N ALA A 120 13.94 17.01 4.04
CA ALA A 120 14.91 17.15 2.97
C ALA A 120 14.34 16.64 1.66
N ILE A 121 14.82 17.20 0.56
CA ILE A 121 14.47 16.77 -0.78
C ILE A 121 15.27 15.51 -1.10
N GLU A 122 14.56 14.38 -1.17
CA GLU A 122 15.13 13.09 -1.57
C GLU A 122 15.44 13.09 -3.07
N LYS A 123 14.56 13.69 -3.88
CA LYS A 123 14.73 13.79 -5.33
C LYS A 123 13.92 14.92 -5.93
N GLU A 124 14.39 15.39 -7.08
CA GLU A 124 13.68 16.35 -7.94
C GLU A 124 13.43 15.74 -9.31
N ARG A 125 12.30 16.10 -9.90
CA ARG A 125 11.87 15.60 -11.20
C ARG A 125 11.30 16.73 -12.04
N ILE A 126 11.42 16.61 -13.36
CA ILE A 126 10.56 17.36 -14.27
C ILE A 126 9.64 16.35 -14.94
N VAL A 127 8.35 16.48 -14.70
CA VAL A 127 7.33 15.53 -15.15
C VAL A 127 6.47 16.17 -16.24
N LYS A 128 6.33 15.48 -17.37
CA LYS A 128 5.52 15.91 -18.51
C LYS A 128 4.13 15.29 -18.45
N PHE A 129 3.11 16.13 -18.57
CA PHE A 129 1.70 15.77 -18.73
C PHE A 129 1.17 16.29 -20.07
N ASP A 130 0.24 15.55 -20.68
CA ASP A 130 -0.39 16.00 -21.92
C ASP A 130 -1.42 17.13 -21.67
N ALA A 131 -1.97 17.69 -22.75
CA ALA A 131 -3.01 18.73 -22.70
C ALA A 131 -4.35 18.30 -22.04
N LYS A 132 -4.44 17.08 -21.52
CA LYS A 132 -5.57 16.58 -20.72
C LYS A 132 -5.16 16.21 -19.28
N GLY A 133 -3.93 16.53 -18.88
CA GLY A 133 -3.40 16.24 -17.56
C GLY A 133 -2.99 14.77 -17.35
N ARG A 134 -2.81 13.99 -18.42
CA ARG A 134 -2.37 12.58 -18.31
C ARG A 134 -0.85 12.50 -18.35
N TYR A 135 -0.28 11.71 -17.45
CA TYR A 135 1.16 11.46 -17.40
C TYR A 135 1.68 10.95 -18.74
N CYS A 136 2.76 11.56 -19.24
CA CYS A 136 3.49 11.12 -20.42
C CYS A 136 4.79 10.44 -20.04
N SER A 137 5.68 11.18 -19.38
CA SER A 137 7.03 10.74 -19.03
C SER A 137 7.67 11.64 -17.98
N THR A 138 8.62 11.10 -17.23
CA THR A 138 9.58 11.89 -16.43
C THR A 138 10.75 12.25 -17.34
N VAL A 139 10.96 13.54 -17.60
CA VAL A 139 11.98 14.01 -18.57
C VAL A 139 13.32 14.37 -17.92
N CYS A 140 13.32 14.64 -16.62
CA CYS A 140 14.52 14.80 -15.80
C CYS A 140 14.25 14.19 -14.42
N GLN A 141 15.24 13.53 -13.83
CA GLN A 141 15.20 13.04 -12.46
C GLN A 141 16.59 13.13 -11.84
N ILE A 142 16.66 13.73 -10.66
CA ILE A 142 17.86 13.91 -9.86
C ILE A 142 17.57 13.35 -8.48
N GLU A 143 18.35 12.36 -8.05
CA GLU A 143 18.24 11.77 -6.71
C GLU A 143 19.41 12.22 -5.84
N TYR A 144 19.12 12.54 -4.58
CA TYR A 144 20.10 13.03 -3.63
C TYR A 144 20.46 11.96 -2.59
N GLU A 145 21.77 11.75 -2.43
CA GLU A 145 22.32 10.95 -1.34
C GLU A 145 22.05 11.63 0.02
N GLU A 146 21.83 10.85 1.09
CA GLU A 146 21.40 11.33 2.42
C GLU A 146 22.24 12.50 2.98
N GLY A 147 23.54 12.54 2.70
CA GLY A 147 24.43 13.62 3.17
C GLY A 147 24.45 14.89 2.32
N ASN A 148 23.76 14.92 1.16
CA ASN A 148 23.81 16.03 0.20
C ASN A 148 22.41 16.50 -0.23
N ARG A 149 21.37 16.12 0.53
CA ARG A 149 19.99 16.50 0.24
C ARG A 149 19.77 18.00 0.50
N PRO A 150 19.19 18.75 -0.43
CA PRO A 150 18.67 20.09 -0.12
C PRO A 150 17.52 19.97 0.88
N LEU A 151 17.27 20.99 1.71
CA LEU A 151 16.22 20.91 2.74
C LEU A 151 14.84 21.24 2.14
N THR A 152 14.64 22.48 1.71
CA THR A 152 13.31 23.01 1.32
C THR A 152 13.24 23.52 -0.11
N THR A 153 14.35 24.02 -0.67
CA THR A 153 14.40 24.53 -2.03
C THR A 153 15.19 23.58 -2.93
N GLY A 154 14.56 23.17 -4.03
CA GLY A 154 15.18 22.33 -5.03
C GLY A 154 16.33 23.01 -5.76
N ARG A 155 17.24 22.23 -6.34
CA ARG A 155 18.31 22.73 -7.20
C ARG A 155 17.83 23.03 -8.63
N ILE A 156 16.68 22.50 -9.06
CA ILE A 156 16.08 22.83 -10.35
C ILE A 156 15.30 24.14 -10.21
N GLN A 157 15.81 25.23 -10.78
CA GLN A 157 15.22 26.55 -10.65
C GLN A 157 15.19 27.32 -11.98
N GLY A 158 14.35 28.36 -12.06
CA GLY A 158 14.31 29.27 -13.21
C GLY A 158 13.97 28.56 -14.53
N MET A 159 13.01 27.64 -14.53
CA MET A 159 12.64 26.88 -15.72
C MET A 159 12.08 27.81 -16.81
N ALA A 160 12.58 27.70 -18.03
CA ALA A 160 12.17 28.50 -19.18
C ALA A 160 11.89 27.60 -20.40
N LEU A 161 10.77 27.86 -21.07
CA LEU A 161 10.47 27.27 -22.38
C LEU A 161 11.06 28.12 -23.49
N MET A 162 11.86 27.49 -24.35
CA MET A 162 12.45 28.07 -25.55
C MET A 162 12.03 27.25 -26.79
N GLU A 163 12.26 27.77 -28.00
CA GLU A 163 11.82 27.10 -29.25
C GLU A 163 12.43 25.71 -29.43
N ASP A 164 13.63 25.48 -28.92
CA ASP A 164 14.44 24.28 -29.12
C ASP A 164 14.51 23.34 -27.91
N GLY A 165 13.79 23.65 -26.82
CA GLY A 165 13.71 22.81 -25.63
C GLY A 165 13.33 23.55 -24.35
N ILE A 166 13.40 22.83 -23.23
CA ILE A 166 13.23 23.39 -21.88
C ILE A 166 14.61 23.65 -21.29
N TYR A 167 14.80 24.82 -20.72
CA TYR A 167 16.02 25.20 -20.01
C TYR A 167 15.73 25.40 -18.54
N PHE A 168 16.69 25.09 -17.67
CA PHE A 168 16.61 25.40 -16.25
C PHE A 168 18.02 25.62 -15.69
N VAL A 169 18.09 26.38 -14.61
CA VAL A 169 19.31 26.57 -13.82
C VAL A 169 19.37 25.45 -12.79
N TYR A 170 20.44 24.67 -12.82
CA TYR A 170 20.79 23.72 -11.78
C TYR A 170 21.74 24.41 -10.79
N ASN A 171 21.22 24.70 -9.61
CA ASN A 171 21.90 25.47 -8.56
C ASN A 171 22.64 24.54 -7.60
N GLU A 172 23.97 24.54 -7.67
CA GLU A 172 24.84 23.84 -6.73
C GLU A 172 25.59 24.86 -5.87
N ARG A 173 26.08 24.44 -4.71
CA ARG A 173 26.67 25.35 -3.70
C ARG A 173 27.88 26.15 -4.22
N ASP A 174 28.63 25.59 -5.17
CA ASP A 174 29.89 26.13 -5.70
C ASP A 174 29.86 26.41 -7.22
N ARG A 175 28.73 26.15 -7.89
CA ARG A 175 28.57 26.32 -9.33
C ARG A 175 27.11 26.45 -9.75
N LEU A 176 26.88 27.12 -10.87
CA LEU A 176 25.60 27.17 -11.57
C LEU A 176 25.74 26.44 -12.90
N SER A 177 24.81 25.53 -13.21
CA SER A 177 24.78 24.85 -14.51
C SER A 177 23.49 25.17 -15.25
N LEU A 178 23.60 25.64 -16.50
CA LEU A 178 22.47 25.77 -17.39
C LEU A 178 22.23 24.42 -18.06
N GLN A 179 21.09 23.80 -17.79
CA GLN A 179 20.70 22.52 -18.36
C GLN A 179 19.63 22.73 -19.44
N LYS A 180 19.67 21.89 -20.47
CA LYS A 180 18.68 21.84 -21.55
C LYS A 180 18.07 20.44 -21.62
N ILE A 181 16.76 20.37 -21.73
CA ILE A 181 16.02 19.16 -22.09
C ILE A 181 15.60 19.28 -23.55
N SER A 182 16.20 18.46 -24.40
CA SER A 182 15.89 18.39 -25.82
C SER A 182 14.52 17.74 -26.09
N ALA A 183 13.99 17.92 -27.30
CA ALA A 183 12.68 17.39 -27.69
C ALA A 183 12.59 15.83 -27.64
N ASP A 184 13.73 15.12 -27.72
CA ASP A 184 13.80 13.66 -27.54
C ASP A 184 13.88 13.24 -26.05
N GLY A 185 13.81 14.20 -25.12
CA GLY A 185 13.77 13.98 -23.68
C GLY A 185 15.12 13.74 -23.03
N LYS A 186 16.23 14.07 -23.70
CA LYS A 186 17.58 13.99 -23.11
C LYS A 186 17.95 15.30 -22.41
N SER A 187 18.54 15.18 -21.23
CA SER A 187 19.13 16.31 -20.51
C SER A 187 20.59 16.49 -20.93
N GLU A 188 20.97 17.71 -21.30
CA GLU A 188 22.31 18.10 -21.70
C GLU A 188 22.74 19.38 -20.98
N THR A 189 23.97 19.40 -20.47
CA THR A 189 24.54 20.59 -19.84
C THR A 189 25.05 21.54 -20.90
N VAL A 190 24.48 22.75 -20.95
CA VAL A 190 24.83 23.80 -21.92
C VAL A 190 26.09 24.52 -21.48
N LYS A 191 26.15 24.93 -20.21
CA LYS A 191 27.32 25.56 -19.59
C LYS A 191 27.31 25.37 -18.07
N THR A 192 28.49 25.44 -17.47
CA THR A 192 28.70 25.43 -16.02
C THR A 192 29.60 26.60 -15.65
N ILE A 193 29.16 27.39 -14.65
CA ILE A 193 29.80 28.62 -14.19
C ILE A 193 30.18 28.42 -12.72
N PRO A 194 31.47 28.49 -12.34
CA PRO A 194 31.88 28.48 -10.94
C PRO A 194 31.35 29.74 -10.23
N TYR A 195 30.54 29.59 -9.19
CA TYR A 195 29.88 30.70 -8.49
C TYR A 195 29.44 30.29 -7.08
N ASP A 196 29.64 31.14 -6.05
CA ASP A 196 29.07 30.89 -4.71
C ASP A 196 27.59 31.31 -4.69
N THR A 197 26.72 30.31 -4.57
CA THR A 197 25.26 30.50 -4.74
C THR A 197 24.52 30.73 -3.43
N LYS A 198 25.21 30.73 -2.27
CA LYS A 198 24.57 30.86 -0.95
C LYS A 198 23.68 32.09 -0.79
N ASN A 199 24.08 33.19 -1.43
CA ASN A 199 23.37 34.47 -1.36
C ASN A 199 22.27 34.61 -2.43
N LEU A 200 21.99 33.59 -3.25
CA LEU A 200 21.02 33.66 -4.35
C LEU A 200 19.67 33.02 -3.96
N ILE A 201 18.57 33.59 -4.45
CA ILE A 201 17.19 33.13 -4.16
C ILE A 201 16.49 32.60 -5.42
N SER A 202 16.53 33.39 -6.48
CA SER A 202 15.68 33.22 -7.67
C SER A 202 16.48 33.47 -8.93
N PHE A 203 16.13 32.79 -10.02
CA PHE A 203 16.90 32.77 -11.26
C PHE A 203 16.00 32.98 -12.47
N ALA A 204 16.49 33.75 -13.45
CA ALA A 204 15.87 33.85 -14.76
C ALA A 204 16.93 33.67 -15.85
N ILE A 205 16.51 33.09 -16.98
CA ILE A 205 17.38 32.84 -18.13
C ILE A 205 17.02 33.84 -19.22
N ASP A 206 18.00 34.60 -19.71
CA ASP A 206 17.81 35.45 -20.88
C ASP A 206 17.50 34.58 -22.12
N LYS A 207 16.33 34.80 -22.73
CA LYS A 207 15.88 34.00 -23.88
C LYS A 207 16.66 34.30 -25.18
N LYS A 208 17.45 35.37 -25.22
CA LYS A 208 18.27 35.73 -26.40
C LYS A 208 19.72 35.27 -26.27
N ASP A 209 20.35 35.59 -25.15
CA ASP A 209 21.79 35.40 -24.96
C ASP A 209 22.13 34.29 -23.95
N TYR A 210 21.12 33.59 -23.40
CA TYR A 210 21.28 32.52 -22.41
C TYR A 210 22.05 32.93 -21.15
N LYS A 211 22.08 34.22 -20.83
CA LYS A 211 22.67 34.75 -19.58
C LYS A 211 21.77 34.45 -18.40
N ILE A 212 22.37 34.31 -17.21
CA ILE A 212 21.64 34.03 -15.98
C ILE A 212 21.53 35.32 -15.19
N TYR A 213 20.30 35.68 -14.86
CA TYR A 213 20.00 36.71 -13.86
C TYR A 213 19.66 36.02 -12.54
N ALA A 214 20.09 36.61 -11.43
CA ALA A 214 19.81 36.07 -10.11
C ALA A 214 19.44 37.19 -9.13
N VAL A 215 18.51 36.89 -8.22
CA VAL A 215 18.17 37.75 -7.08
C VAL A 215 19.00 37.34 -5.87
N THR A 216 19.55 38.32 -5.14
CA THR A 216 20.28 38.06 -3.90
C THR A 216 19.41 38.21 -2.66
N LYS A 217 19.82 37.57 -1.55
CA LYS A 217 19.22 37.78 -0.22
C LYS A 217 19.43 39.18 0.36
N THR A 218 20.35 39.95 -0.24
CA THR A 218 20.59 41.37 0.04
C THR A 218 19.72 42.31 -0.81
N ALA A 219 18.75 41.78 -1.56
CA ALA A 219 17.81 42.52 -2.40
C ALA A 219 18.42 43.16 -3.66
N ASP A 220 19.44 42.54 -4.26
CA ASP A 220 20.04 42.97 -5.52
C ASP A 220 19.65 42.03 -6.66
N ILE A 221 19.61 42.55 -7.90
CA ILE A 221 19.50 41.73 -9.11
C ILE A 221 20.85 41.75 -9.82
N LEU A 222 21.44 40.56 -9.93
CA LEU A 222 22.73 40.34 -10.55
C LEU A 222 22.55 39.77 -11.96
N LYS A 223 23.41 40.25 -12.86
CA LYS A 223 23.70 39.59 -14.14
C LYS A 223 24.99 38.79 -13.97
N ILE A 224 24.91 37.47 -14.11
CA ILE A 224 26.05 36.56 -13.97
C ILE A 224 26.66 36.30 -15.35
N GLU A 225 27.96 36.55 -15.48
CA GLU A 225 28.74 36.35 -16.69
C GLU A 225 29.35 34.94 -16.73
N ASP A 226 29.68 34.46 -17.93
CA ASP A 226 30.12 33.07 -18.14
C ASP A 226 31.50 32.77 -17.51
N ASP A 227 32.27 33.80 -17.16
CA ASP A 227 33.55 33.69 -16.46
C ASP A 227 33.42 33.62 -14.93
N GLY A 228 32.19 33.65 -14.40
CA GLY A 228 31.90 33.64 -12.96
C GLY A 228 31.91 35.03 -12.32
N THR A 229 32.16 36.10 -13.07
CA THR A 229 31.95 37.46 -12.58
C THR A 229 30.47 37.83 -12.60
N SER A 230 30.06 38.80 -11.78
CA SER A 230 28.69 39.30 -11.77
C SER A 230 28.63 40.81 -11.65
N GLN A 231 27.58 41.40 -12.24
CA GLN A 231 27.29 42.82 -12.19
C GLN A 231 25.91 43.04 -11.60
N ALA A 232 25.80 43.88 -10.56
CA ALA A 232 24.51 44.36 -10.08
C ALA A 232 23.88 45.29 -11.12
N ILE A 233 22.74 44.90 -11.66
CA ILE A 233 21.94 45.69 -12.62
C ILE A 233 20.76 46.39 -11.94
N TYR A 234 20.46 46.01 -10.70
CA TYR A 234 19.51 46.63 -9.80
C TYR A 234 19.98 46.42 -8.37
N LYS A 235 19.84 47.46 -7.53
CA LYS A 235 20.18 47.40 -6.11
C LYS A 235 19.01 47.89 -5.29
N GLY A 236 18.43 47.03 -4.47
CA GLY A 236 17.23 47.37 -3.69
C GLY A 236 17.42 48.61 -2.81
N GLU A 237 18.62 48.80 -2.25
CA GLU A 237 18.93 49.97 -1.40
C GLU A 237 18.73 51.32 -2.10
N GLU A 238 18.94 51.38 -3.42
CA GLU A 238 18.81 52.60 -4.23
C GLU A 238 17.34 52.91 -4.58
N HIS A 239 16.42 51.97 -4.30
CA HIS A 239 15.01 52.00 -4.67
C HIS A 239 14.06 51.86 -3.47
N ASN A 240 14.56 52.01 -2.24
CA ASN A 240 13.73 52.07 -1.04
C ASN A 240 12.80 53.29 -1.06
N SER A 241 11.61 53.13 -0.50
CA SER A 241 10.66 54.24 -0.26
C SER A 241 10.74 54.66 1.21
N ASP A 242 10.06 55.74 1.58
CA ASP A 242 10.03 56.21 2.98
C ASP A 242 9.34 55.18 3.92
N GLU A 243 8.50 54.30 3.36
CA GLU A 243 7.72 53.32 4.12
C GLU A 243 8.19 51.87 3.94
N PHE A 244 8.79 51.51 2.80
CA PHE A 244 9.11 50.12 2.47
C PHE A 244 10.51 49.96 1.87
N PHE A 245 11.14 48.83 2.19
CA PHE A 245 12.32 48.36 1.48
C PHE A 245 11.96 47.83 0.10
N SER A 246 12.82 48.03 -0.90
CA SER A 246 12.74 47.30 -2.16
C SER A 246 13.37 45.93 -1.99
N ILE A 247 12.58 44.89 -2.22
CA ILE A 247 12.96 43.49 -2.06
C ILE A 247 12.53 42.71 -3.30
N PRO A 248 13.36 42.68 -4.36
CA PRO A 248 13.13 41.80 -5.49
C PRO A 248 13.05 40.34 -5.05
N TRP A 249 12.14 39.55 -5.63
CA TRP A 249 11.91 38.16 -5.22
C TRP A 249 11.87 37.18 -6.38
N LYS A 250 10.78 37.10 -7.15
CA LYS A 250 10.70 36.24 -8.35
C LYS A 250 11.05 37.05 -9.59
N ILE A 251 11.84 36.46 -10.48
CA ILE A 251 12.31 37.11 -11.71
C ILE A 251 12.01 36.25 -12.92
N VAL A 252 11.61 36.88 -14.03
CA VAL A 252 11.37 36.21 -15.31
C VAL A 252 11.74 37.10 -16.48
N THR A 253 12.09 36.49 -17.61
CA THR A 253 12.42 37.21 -18.85
C THR A 253 11.36 36.99 -19.92
N ASP A 254 11.07 38.05 -20.67
CA ASP A 254 10.20 37.96 -21.85
C ASP A 254 10.99 37.67 -23.13
N THR A 255 10.29 37.51 -24.25
CA THR A 255 10.89 37.25 -25.57
C THR A 255 11.58 38.48 -26.18
N LEU A 256 11.34 39.67 -25.64
CA LEU A 256 11.93 40.93 -26.10
C LEU A 256 13.22 41.29 -25.34
N GLY A 257 13.53 40.59 -24.25
CA GLY A 257 14.72 40.80 -23.40
C GLY A 257 14.46 41.70 -22.19
N TYR A 258 13.19 41.94 -21.84
CA TYR A 258 12.84 42.59 -20.58
C TYR A 258 12.95 41.58 -19.45
N LEU A 259 13.50 42.02 -18.33
CA LEU A 259 13.50 41.29 -17.07
C LEU A 259 12.39 41.86 -16.19
N TYR A 260 11.42 41.05 -15.80
CA TYR A 260 10.36 41.42 -14.86
C TYR A 260 10.65 40.81 -13.50
N PHE A 261 10.28 41.51 -12.44
CA PHE A 261 10.48 41.02 -11.08
C PHE A 261 9.34 41.44 -10.15
N THR A 262 9.01 40.58 -9.19
CA THR A 262 8.15 40.99 -8.07
C THR A 262 9.01 41.68 -7.03
N ASP A 263 8.54 42.81 -6.53
CA ASP A 263 9.09 43.45 -5.33
C ASP A 263 8.13 43.18 -4.17
N ILE A 264 8.52 42.26 -3.28
CA ILE A 264 7.67 41.83 -2.16
C ILE A 264 7.61 42.87 -1.04
N GLY A 265 8.59 43.78 -0.98
CA GLY A 265 8.60 44.88 0.00
C GLY A 265 7.74 46.05 -0.47
N GLN A 266 7.93 46.51 -1.71
CA GLN A 266 7.15 47.59 -2.32
C GLN A 266 5.77 47.15 -2.83
N ARG A 267 5.48 45.83 -2.77
CA ARG A 267 4.23 45.20 -3.24
C ARG A 267 3.90 45.57 -4.69
N ASN A 268 4.87 45.48 -5.60
CA ASN A 268 4.66 45.84 -7.02
C ASN A 268 5.37 44.86 -7.95
N ILE A 269 5.17 45.03 -9.25
CA ILE A 269 5.91 44.31 -10.28
C ILE A 269 6.75 45.29 -11.08
N GLY A 270 8.07 45.21 -10.90
CA GLY A 270 9.05 46.01 -11.60
C GLY A 270 9.53 45.37 -12.91
N TYR A 271 10.19 46.16 -13.75
CA TYR A 271 10.90 45.68 -14.93
C TYR A 271 12.22 46.40 -15.15
N ILE A 272 13.15 45.71 -15.81
CA ILE A 272 14.40 46.25 -16.35
C ILE A 272 14.37 46.02 -17.86
N SER A 273 14.40 47.11 -18.62
CA SER A 273 14.45 47.07 -20.08
C SER A 273 15.81 46.58 -20.59
N PRO A 274 15.91 46.14 -21.86
CA PRO A 274 17.20 45.80 -22.48
C PRO A 274 18.23 46.94 -22.46
N SER A 275 17.77 48.20 -22.39
CA SER A 275 18.64 49.38 -22.26
C SER A 275 19.09 49.69 -20.83
N GLY A 276 18.64 48.93 -19.83
CA GLY A 276 18.94 49.14 -18.41
C GLY A 276 18.01 50.13 -17.70
N LEU A 277 16.98 50.65 -18.38
CA LEU A 277 15.95 51.47 -17.73
C LEU A 277 15.11 50.60 -16.78
N VAL A 278 15.01 51.02 -15.53
CA VAL A 278 14.16 50.43 -14.49
C VAL A 278 12.82 51.15 -14.45
N GLY A 279 11.72 50.40 -14.34
CA GLY A 279 10.37 50.96 -14.21
C GLY A 279 9.41 49.99 -13.52
N ILE A 280 8.15 50.41 -13.38
CA ILE A 280 7.07 49.63 -12.76
C ILE A 280 6.08 49.21 -13.85
N ALA A 281 5.74 47.92 -13.89
CA ALA A 281 4.78 47.34 -14.82
C ALA A 281 3.36 47.29 -14.24
N ILE A 282 3.24 46.97 -12.94
CA ILE A 282 1.99 47.00 -12.15
C ILE A 282 2.36 47.62 -10.82
N ASP A 283 1.74 48.75 -10.48
CA ASP A 283 2.02 49.46 -9.24
C ASP A 283 1.06 49.06 -8.09
N ARG A 284 1.16 49.77 -6.96
CA ARG A 284 0.31 49.56 -5.79
C ARG A 284 -1.09 50.19 -5.94
N GLU A 285 -1.21 51.34 -6.61
CA GLU A 285 -2.50 52.01 -6.86
C GLU A 285 -3.39 51.19 -7.80
N ASP A 286 -2.79 50.53 -8.81
CA ASP A 286 -3.44 49.57 -9.70
C ASP A 286 -4.05 48.40 -8.92
N GLN A 287 -3.43 48.00 -7.80
CA GLN A 287 -3.95 46.93 -6.93
C GLN A 287 -5.04 47.43 -5.98
N GLU A 288 -4.90 48.65 -5.44
CA GLU A 288 -5.95 49.26 -4.60
C GLU A 288 -7.27 49.37 -5.37
N GLN A 289 -7.22 49.65 -6.67
CA GLN A 289 -8.38 49.63 -7.58
C GLN A 289 -9.02 48.24 -7.72
N LEU A 290 -8.27 47.16 -7.49
CA LEU A 290 -8.71 45.77 -7.49
C LEU A 290 -9.16 45.29 -6.10
N GLY A 291 -9.26 46.21 -5.13
CA GLY A 291 -9.65 45.93 -3.74
C GLY A 291 -8.62 45.10 -2.98
N ASN A 292 -7.35 45.16 -3.38
CA ASN A 292 -6.32 44.28 -2.88
C ASN A 292 -4.99 45.04 -2.67
N ASN A 293 -4.28 44.81 -1.58
CA ASN A 293 -2.94 45.38 -1.34
C ASN A 293 -1.97 44.26 -0.90
N ARG A 294 -2.08 43.09 -1.52
CA ARG A 294 -1.36 41.85 -1.16
C ARG A 294 -0.01 41.73 -1.85
N ILE A 295 0.83 40.82 -1.36
CA ILE A 295 2.20 40.63 -1.85
C ILE A 295 2.24 39.63 -3.03
N PHE A 296 3.00 39.95 -4.09
CA PHE A 296 3.23 39.06 -5.22
C PHE A 296 4.41 38.08 -4.98
N TYR A 297 4.14 36.91 -4.42
CA TYR A 297 5.17 35.90 -4.15
C TYR A 297 5.57 35.04 -5.36
N SER A 298 4.78 35.06 -6.43
CA SER A 298 5.04 34.30 -7.66
C SER A 298 5.03 35.21 -8.87
N LEU A 299 5.72 34.79 -9.94
CA LEU A 299 5.73 35.53 -11.18
C LEU A 299 6.02 34.57 -12.33
N ASP A 300 5.21 34.65 -13.39
CA ASP A 300 5.52 34.03 -14.66
C ASP A 300 5.09 34.89 -15.85
N ILE A 301 5.68 34.62 -17.01
CA ILE A 301 5.36 35.31 -18.26
C ILE A 301 5.29 34.33 -19.43
N SER A 302 4.14 34.31 -20.11
CA SER A 302 3.95 33.47 -21.29
C SER A 302 4.71 34.01 -22.51
N PRO A 303 4.93 33.19 -23.56
CA PRO A 303 5.50 33.66 -24.83
C PRO A 303 4.72 34.80 -25.48
N LYS A 304 3.41 34.91 -25.19
CA LYS A 304 2.53 36.01 -25.65
C LYS A 304 2.53 37.22 -24.71
N ARG A 305 3.47 37.29 -23.77
CA ARG A 305 3.64 38.38 -22.79
C ARG A 305 2.39 38.58 -21.92
N VAL A 306 1.76 37.48 -21.53
CA VAL A 306 0.75 37.46 -20.45
C VAL A 306 1.49 37.21 -19.15
N LEU A 307 1.48 38.19 -18.28
CA LEU A 307 2.03 38.10 -16.93
C LEU A 307 1.02 37.39 -16.03
N THR A 308 1.48 36.46 -15.21
CA THR A 308 0.65 35.77 -14.23
C THR A 308 1.31 35.80 -12.86
N SER A 309 0.52 36.06 -11.83
CA SER A 309 0.94 35.98 -10.44
C SER A 309 -0.20 35.44 -9.60
N VAL A 310 0.15 34.73 -8.55
CA VAL A 310 -0.81 34.29 -7.54
C VAL A 310 -0.89 35.33 -6.42
N LEU A 311 -2.10 35.55 -5.93
CA LEU A 311 -2.48 36.32 -4.75
C LEU A 311 -3.11 35.34 -3.74
N SER A 312 -3.17 35.65 -2.45
CA SER A 312 -3.41 34.63 -1.39
C SER A 312 -4.60 33.66 -1.62
N SER A 313 -5.66 34.07 -2.33
CA SER A 313 -6.83 33.23 -2.64
C SER A 313 -7.16 33.12 -4.13
N ASP A 314 -6.42 33.77 -5.02
CA ASP A 314 -6.83 33.96 -6.41
C ASP A 314 -5.64 34.22 -7.35
N VAL A 315 -5.89 34.23 -8.67
CA VAL A 315 -4.82 34.39 -9.67
C VAL A 315 -5.02 35.67 -10.46
N CYS A 316 -3.97 36.47 -10.54
CA CYS A 316 -3.92 37.72 -11.28
C CYS A 316 -3.21 37.52 -12.62
N THR A 317 -3.76 38.11 -13.68
CA THR A 317 -3.16 38.09 -15.01
C THR A 317 -3.17 39.48 -15.63
N ALA A 318 -2.14 39.83 -16.39
CA ALA A 318 -2.10 41.11 -17.11
C ALA A 318 -1.41 40.95 -18.47
N GLN A 319 -2.00 41.54 -19.51
CA GLN A 319 -1.40 41.55 -20.84
C GLN A 319 -0.44 42.74 -20.96
N LEU A 320 0.78 42.50 -21.43
CA LEU A 320 1.80 43.55 -21.58
C LEU A 320 1.80 44.16 -22.99
N TYR A 321 1.78 45.49 -23.08
CA TYR A 321 1.92 46.27 -24.32
C TYR A 321 3.12 47.19 -24.23
N GLY A 322 4.21 46.84 -24.92
CA GLY A 322 5.49 47.53 -24.71
C GLY A 322 5.97 47.37 -23.27
N ASN A 323 6.03 48.48 -22.52
CA ASN A 323 6.57 48.55 -21.15
C ASN A 323 5.49 48.60 -20.05
N SER A 324 4.20 48.74 -20.40
CA SER A 324 3.09 48.84 -19.44
C SER A 324 2.17 47.63 -19.55
N ALA A 325 1.53 47.27 -18.43
CA ALA A 325 0.48 46.27 -18.38
C ALA A 325 -0.90 46.90 -18.60
N ASP A 326 -1.84 46.14 -19.17
CA ASP A 326 -3.28 46.44 -19.02
C ASP A 326 -3.71 46.24 -17.56
N ILE A 327 -4.90 46.76 -17.21
CA ILE A 327 -5.51 46.55 -15.89
C ILE A 327 -5.56 45.04 -15.59
N PRO A 328 -4.98 44.59 -14.46
CA PRO A 328 -4.93 43.17 -14.15
C PRO A 328 -6.33 42.56 -13.96
N VAL A 329 -6.49 41.32 -14.39
CA VAL A 329 -7.73 40.53 -14.27
C VAL A 329 -7.52 39.41 -13.26
N ARG A 330 -8.46 39.26 -12.33
CA ARG A 330 -8.44 38.27 -11.24
C ARG A 330 -9.31 37.06 -11.57
N TYR A 331 -8.85 35.86 -11.23
CA TYR A 331 -9.55 34.58 -11.40
C TYR A 331 -9.73 33.91 -10.04
N GLY A 332 -10.98 33.63 -9.66
CA GLY A 332 -11.32 33.08 -8.35
C GLY A 332 -12.83 33.12 -8.09
N VAL A 333 -13.23 32.91 -6.84
CA VAL A 333 -14.66 32.93 -6.42
C VAL A 333 -15.07 34.24 -5.73
N ASP A 334 -14.11 35.12 -5.43
CA ASP A 334 -14.31 36.39 -4.74
C ASP A 334 -15.01 37.43 -5.64
N GLU A 335 -15.62 38.46 -5.04
CA GLU A 335 -16.24 39.56 -5.79
C GLU A 335 -15.21 40.29 -6.68
N GLY A 336 -15.59 40.59 -7.92
CA GLY A 336 -14.71 41.22 -8.91
C GLY A 336 -13.84 40.26 -9.72
N CYS A 337 -13.81 38.97 -9.38
CA CYS A 337 -13.08 37.95 -10.15
C CYS A 337 -13.89 37.40 -11.35
N ILE A 338 -13.18 36.96 -12.38
CA ILE A 338 -13.71 35.98 -13.34
C ILE A 338 -13.92 34.67 -12.57
N LYS A 339 -15.17 34.23 -12.46
CA LYS A 339 -15.55 33.05 -11.69
C LYS A 339 -14.92 31.78 -12.24
N THR A 340 -14.23 31.05 -11.37
CA THR A 340 -13.73 29.71 -11.66
C THR A 340 -14.83 28.67 -11.42
N GLU A 341 -15.31 28.04 -12.50
CA GLU A 341 -16.45 27.09 -12.43
C GLU A 341 -16.13 25.72 -13.06
N TYR A 342 -16.66 24.65 -12.47
CA TYR A 342 -16.61 23.31 -13.06
C TYR A 342 -17.39 23.27 -14.38
N SER A 343 -16.79 22.69 -15.43
CA SER A 343 -17.48 22.53 -16.72
C SER A 343 -18.72 21.63 -16.63
N ASP A 344 -19.70 21.85 -17.50
CA ASP A 344 -20.93 21.03 -17.56
C ASP A 344 -20.65 19.54 -17.74
N SER A 345 -19.57 19.20 -18.46
CA SER A 345 -19.12 17.82 -18.65
C SER A 345 -18.68 17.17 -17.33
N TYR A 346 -17.98 17.91 -16.48
CA TYR A 346 -17.50 17.44 -15.18
C TYR A 346 -18.66 17.18 -14.23
N ILE A 347 -19.61 18.11 -14.17
CA ILE A 347 -20.82 17.98 -13.33
C ILE A 347 -21.66 16.76 -13.77
N THR A 348 -21.77 16.53 -15.07
CA THR A 348 -22.52 15.38 -15.61
C THR A 348 -21.90 14.05 -15.15
N VAL A 349 -20.57 13.92 -15.22
CA VAL A 349 -19.87 12.72 -14.73
C VAL A 349 -20.03 12.57 -13.21
N ARG A 350 -19.86 13.66 -12.45
CA ARG A 350 -20.04 13.67 -10.98
C ARG A 350 -21.45 13.17 -10.63
N GLY A 351 -22.49 13.70 -11.27
CA GLY A 351 -23.87 13.25 -11.10
C GLY A 351 -24.08 11.77 -11.43
N ALA A 352 -23.48 11.27 -12.53
CA ALA A 352 -23.57 9.87 -12.91
C ALA A 352 -22.94 8.92 -11.88
N VAL A 353 -21.86 9.33 -11.20
CA VAL A 353 -21.23 8.54 -10.12
C VAL A 353 -22.16 8.43 -8.93
N PHE A 354 -22.75 9.54 -8.47
CA PHE A 354 -23.74 9.53 -7.37
C PHE A 354 -24.96 8.68 -7.70
N LEU A 355 -25.51 8.81 -8.91
CA LEU A 355 -26.62 7.98 -9.39
C LEU A 355 -26.24 6.49 -9.44
N SER A 356 -25.02 6.15 -9.86
CA SER A 356 -24.54 4.76 -9.89
C SER A 356 -24.35 4.17 -8.50
N ALA A 357 -23.89 4.97 -7.52
CA ALA A 357 -23.78 4.57 -6.13
C ALA A 357 -25.16 4.28 -5.52
N LEU A 358 -26.14 5.17 -5.76
CA LEU A 358 -27.53 4.97 -5.35
C LEU A 358 -28.13 3.71 -5.99
N LEU A 359 -27.86 3.50 -7.29
CA LEU A 359 -28.32 2.32 -8.02
C LEU A 359 -27.71 1.03 -7.48
N ALA A 360 -26.43 1.02 -7.08
CA ALA A 360 -25.80 -0.14 -6.47
C ALA A 360 -26.48 -0.55 -5.14
N VAL A 361 -26.83 0.43 -4.30
CA VAL A 361 -27.60 0.19 -3.07
C VAL A 361 -28.99 -0.37 -3.38
N LEU A 362 -29.67 0.20 -4.38
CA LEU A 362 -31.00 -0.26 -4.79
C LEU A 362 -30.95 -1.69 -5.38
N LEU A 363 -29.91 -2.02 -6.15
CA LEU A 363 -29.68 -3.37 -6.67
C LEU A 363 -29.40 -4.36 -5.54
N LEU A 364 -28.63 -3.97 -4.51
CA LEU A 364 -28.39 -4.80 -3.33
C LEU A 364 -29.69 -5.11 -2.59
N LEU A 365 -30.53 -4.09 -2.36
CA LEU A 365 -31.86 -4.26 -1.76
C LEU A 365 -32.76 -5.17 -2.60
N LEU A 366 -32.72 -5.06 -3.92
CA LEU A 366 -33.43 -5.96 -4.83
C LEU A 366 -32.91 -7.40 -4.76
N ILE A 367 -31.59 -7.60 -4.63
CA ILE A 367 -30.99 -8.93 -4.44
C ILE A 367 -31.48 -9.54 -3.12
N ILE A 368 -31.40 -8.78 -2.01
CA ILE A 368 -31.91 -9.20 -0.70
C ILE A 368 -33.40 -9.54 -0.78
N TYR A 369 -34.20 -8.72 -1.48
CA TYR A 369 -35.62 -8.97 -1.71
C TYR A 369 -35.85 -10.26 -2.52
N GLN A 370 -35.09 -10.53 -3.59
CA GLN A 370 -35.24 -11.77 -4.37
C GLN A 370 -34.83 -13.00 -3.54
N VAL A 371 -33.78 -12.89 -2.72
CA VAL A 371 -33.32 -13.97 -1.81
C VAL A 371 -34.36 -14.26 -0.72
N THR A 372 -34.96 -13.23 -0.12
CA THR A 372 -36.03 -13.39 0.89
C THR A 372 -37.33 -13.90 0.26
N ARG A 373 -37.71 -13.40 -0.93
CA ARG A 373 -38.87 -13.86 -1.70
C ARG A 373 -38.78 -15.33 -2.10
N LEU A 374 -37.57 -15.87 -2.29
CA LEU A 374 -37.38 -17.28 -2.63
C LEU A 374 -37.95 -18.24 -1.58
N ARG A 375 -38.45 -17.77 -0.41
CA ARG A 375 -38.89 -18.61 0.71
C ARG A 375 -37.94 -19.79 0.82
N ILE A 376 -36.64 -19.50 0.80
CA ILE A 376 -35.70 -20.49 1.22
C ILE A 376 -36.03 -20.61 2.70
N LYS A 377 -36.85 -21.62 3.04
CA LYS A 377 -36.76 -22.29 4.32
C LYS A 377 -35.34 -22.88 4.33
N ILE A 378 -34.33 -22.01 4.41
CA ILE A 378 -33.13 -22.36 5.13
C ILE A 378 -33.75 -22.56 6.50
N ALA A 379 -33.96 -23.81 6.89
CA ALA A 379 -33.90 -24.12 8.29
C ALA A 379 -32.49 -23.64 8.65
N VAL A 380 -32.37 -22.37 9.00
CA VAL A 380 -31.15 -21.79 9.52
C VAL A 380 -30.96 -22.64 10.75
N THR A 381 -30.08 -23.62 10.62
CA THR A 381 -29.75 -24.53 11.70
C THR A 381 -29.45 -23.64 12.91
N GLU A 382 -29.78 -24.07 14.12
CA GLU A 382 -29.44 -23.30 15.34
C GLU A 382 -27.97 -22.81 15.29
N MET A 383 -27.10 -23.64 14.70
CA MET A 383 -25.72 -23.32 14.31
C MET A 383 -25.56 -22.04 13.46
N ALA A 384 -26.31 -21.87 12.37
CA ALA A 384 -26.20 -20.70 11.51
C ALA A 384 -26.79 -19.43 12.16
N LYS A 385 -27.76 -19.55 13.08
CA LYS A 385 -28.25 -18.41 13.88
C LYS A 385 -27.20 -17.96 14.90
N ASN A 386 -26.61 -18.92 15.63
CA ASN A 386 -25.58 -18.63 16.63
C ASN A 386 -24.34 -18.02 15.96
N ASN A 387 -23.91 -18.57 14.81
CA ASN A 387 -22.82 -17.98 14.03
C ASN A 387 -23.18 -16.55 13.58
N PHE A 388 -24.40 -16.30 13.09
CA PHE A 388 -24.80 -14.95 12.70
C PHE A 388 -24.73 -13.93 13.85
N ILE A 389 -25.18 -14.30 15.05
CA ILE A 389 -25.12 -13.43 16.24
C ILE A 389 -23.66 -13.12 16.59
N ILE A 390 -22.81 -14.15 16.69
CA ILE A 390 -21.40 -13.98 17.08
C ILE A 390 -20.65 -13.11 16.06
N ILE A 391 -20.87 -13.35 14.76
CA ILE A 391 -20.26 -12.59 13.68
C ILE A 391 -20.72 -11.12 13.73
N SER A 392 -22.01 -10.89 13.94
CA SER A 392 -22.57 -9.52 14.03
C SER A 392 -21.99 -8.76 15.22
N VAL A 393 -21.84 -9.42 16.38
CA VAL A 393 -21.22 -8.81 17.57
C VAL A 393 -19.75 -8.50 17.33
N ALA A 394 -18.98 -9.44 16.75
CA ALA A 394 -17.57 -9.25 16.46
C ALA A 394 -17.32 -8.10 15.47
N VAL A 395 -18.13 -8.03 14.40
CA VAL A 395 -18.08 -6.92 13.42
C VAL A 395 -18.43 -5.59 14.09
N THR A 396 -19.47 -5.57 14.92
CA THR A 396 -19.90 -4.33 15.60
C THR A 396 -18.83 -3.80 16.54
N ILE A 397 -18.20 -4.67 17.34
CA ILE A 397 -17.09 -4.30 18.22
C ILE A 397 -15.91 -3.78 17.40
N ALA A 398 -15.54 -4.47 16.31
CA ALA A 398 -14.42 -4.05 15.47
C ALA A 398 -14.67 -2.68 14.81
N VAL A 399 -15.86 -2.47 14.24
CA VAL A 399 -16.23 -1.19 13.60
C VAL A 399 -16.32 -0.05 14.62
N ALA A 400 -16.77 -0.32 15.85
CA ALA A 400 -16.85 0.70 16.90
C ALA A 400 -15.50 1.03 17.54
N ALA A 401 -14.61 0.05 17.72
CA ALA A 401 -13.33 0.26 18.41
C ALA A 401 -12.29 0.95 17.52
N VAL A 402 -12.26 0.64 16.23
CA VAL A 402 -11.18 1.07 15.33
C VAL A 402 -11.07 2.59 15.18
N PRO A 403 -12.17 3.35 14.91
CA PRO A 403 -12.08 4.81 14.83
C PRO A 403 -11.59 5.43 16.14
N ASN A 404 -12.09 4.96 17.29
CA ASN A 404 -11.70 5.49 18.59
C ASN A 404 -10.22 5.23 18.92
N ILE A 405 -9.69 4.05 18.59
CA ILE A 405 -8.26 3.74 18.77
C ILE A 405 -7.44 4.65 17.86
N MET A 406 -7.87 4.85 16.62
CA MET A 406 -7.19 5.68 15.63
C MET A 406 -7.14 7.15 16.06
N ASP A 407 -8.28 7.72 16.45
CA ASP A 407 -8.38 9.11 16.87
C ASP A 407 -7.48 9.35 18.10
N ASN A 408 -7.53 8.44 19.09
CA ASN A 408 -6.71 8.53 20.30
C ASN A 408 -5.20 8.37 20.01
N MET A 409 -4.80 7.43 19.13
CA MET A 409 -3.40 7.29 18.74
C MET A 409 -2.87 8.54 18.00
N GLN A 410 -3.68 9.11 17.12
CA GLN A 410 -3.30 10.34 16.39
C GLN A 410 -3.24 11.55 17.32
N GLU A 411 -4.14 11.65 18.29
CA GLU A 411 -4.15 12.72 19.29
C GLU A 411 -2.91 12.63 20.20
N GLN A 412 -2.59 11.43 20.70
CA GLN A 412 -1.39 11.21 21.53
C GLN A 412 -0.10 11.54 20.77
N TYR A 413 -0.01 11.14 19.50
CA TYR A 413 1.15 11.47 18.67
C TYR A 413 1.28 12.98 18.44
N ARG A 414 0.17 13.66 18.10
CA ARG A 414 0.15 15.13 17.91
C ARG A 414 0.57 15.89 19.17
N GLU A 415 0.03 15.53 20.33
CA GLU A 415 0.41 16.12 21.62
C GLU A 415 1.91 15.92 21.94
N GLN A 416 2.45 14.73 21.66
CA GLN A 416 3.87 14.46 21.88
C GLN A 416 4.78 15.31 20.98
N VAL A 417 4.43 15.45 19.69
CA VAL A 417 5.17 16.30 18.74
C VAL A 417 5.08 17.76 19.16
N MET A 418 3.88 18.25 19.51
CA MET A 418 3.67 19.63 19.97
C MET A 418 4.49 19.96 21.20
N LYS A 419 4.54 19.06 22.19
CA LYS A 419 5.34 19.23 23.40
C LYS A 419 6.84 19.31 23.10
N ASN A 420 7.33 18.51 22.16
CA ASN A 420 8.72 18.57 21.71
C ASN A 420 9.04 19.92 21.04
N MET A 421 8.16 20.39 20.14
CA MET A 421 8.30 21.70 19.48
C MET A 421 8.33 22.84 20.50
N CYS A 422 7.41 22.84 21.47
CA CYS A 422 7.36 23.84 22.54
C CYS A 422 8.67 23.91 23.33
N SER A 423 9.24 22.75 23.66
CA SER A 423 10.47 22.64 24.46
C SER A 423 11.70 23.14 23.70
N VAL A 424 11.81 22.81 22.41
CA VAL A 424 12.93 23.26 21.54
C VAL A 424 12.87 24.75 21.36
N ALA A 425 11.69 25.29 21.06
CA ALA A 425 11.50 26.70 20.81
C ALA A 425 11.88 27.52 22.05
N GLU A 426 11.41 27.12 23.24
CA GLU A 426 11.74 27.83 24.49
C GLU A 426 13.24 27.79 24.82
N LEU A 427 13.90 26.64 24.64
CA LEU A 427 15.34 26.51 24.88
C LEU A 427 16.16 27.33 23.88
N THR A 428 15.73 27.35 22.61
CA THR A 428 16.41 28.11 21.55
C THR A 428 16.27 29.61 21.79
N CYS A 429 15.06 30.11 22.08
CA CYS A 429 14.85 31.53 22.38
C CYS A 429 15.73 32.03 23.54
N LYS A 430 15.94 31.22 24.58
CA LYS A 430 16.79 31.57 25.73
C LYS A 430 18.29 31.59 25.41
N SER A 431 18.70 30.99 24.30
CA SER A 431 20.11 30.94 23.89
C SER A 431 20.53 32.12 23.01
N LEU A 432 19.58 32.87 22.44
CA LEU A 432 19.87 33.99 21.56
C LEU A 432 20.32 35.22 22.34
N ASP A 433 21.28 35.95 21.76
CA ASP A 433 21.65 37.30 22.20
C ASP A 433 20.60 38.32 21.68
N PRO A 434 19.89 39.03 22.56
CA PRO A 434 18.88 40.00 22.14
C PRO A 434 19.43 41.14 21.28
N GLU A 435 20.66 41.61 21.53
CA GLU A 435 21.26 42.71 20.77
C GLU A 435 21.50 42.29 19.31
N ASP A 436 21.97 41.06 19.09
CA ASP A 436 22.18 40.53 17.75
C ASP A 436 20.86 40.31 17.00
N VAL A 437 19.78 39.91 17.69
CA VAL A 437 18.44 39.78 17.09
C VAL A 437 17.89 41.14 16.67
N GLU A 438 18.01 42.15 17.54
CA GLU A 438 17.55 43.51 17.24
C GLU A 438 18.34 44.17 16.12
N ALA A 439 19.61 43.79 15.92
CA ALA A 439 20.46 44.35 14.86
C ALA A 439 20.00 43.98 13.43
N ILE A 440 19.20 42.92 13.25
CA ILE A 440 18.76 42.41 11.94
C ILE A 440 17.47 43.15 11.52
N ASN A 441 17.58 44.26 10.77
CA ASN A 441 16.43 45.11 10.41
C ASN A 441 16.30 45.42 8.91
N LYS A 442 17.36 45.27 8.11
CA LYS A 442 17.37 45.61 6.68
C LYS A 442 17.94 44.46 5.84
N PRO A 443 17.61 44.38 4.53
CA PRO A 443 18.07 43.28 3.67
C PRO A 443 19.59 43.06 3.69
N GLN A 444 20.39 44.12 3.81
CA GLN A 444 21.85 44.03 3.82
C GLN A 444 22.42 43.33 5.07
N ASP A 445 21.66 43.27 6.16
CA ASP A 445 22.09 42.65 7.42
C ASP A 445 22.23 41.13 7.30
N TYR A 446 21.75 40.52 6.20
CA TYR A 446 21.99 39.10 5.89
C TYR A 446 23.49 38.73 5.92
N THR A 447 24.35 39.69 5.58
CA THR A 447 25.81 39.50 5.57
C THR A 447 26.51 39.99 6.85
N SER A 448 25.74 40.47 7.84
CA SER A 448 26.27 40.96 9.11
C SER A 448 26.77 39.84 10.02
N GLU A 449 27.70 40.17 10.93
CA GLU A 449 28.15 39.21 11.94
C GLU A 449 27.03 38.80 12.90
N ALA A 450 26.13 39.74 13.26
CA ALA A 450 24.97 39.49 14.12
C ALA A 450 24.06 38.40 13.53
N TYR A 451 23.72 38.51 12.24
CA TYR A 451 22.96 37.48 11.53
C TYR A 451 23.65 36.11 11.57
N GLY A 452 24.97 36.10 11.36
CA GLY A 452 25.77 34.87 11.42
C GLY A 452 25.76 34.20 12.80
N ARG A 453 25.81 34.98 13.88
CA ARG A 453 25.74 34.47 15.27
C ARG A 453 24.36 33.91 15.60
N VAL A 454 23.29 34.68 15.38
CA VAL A 454 21.90 34.22 15.61
C VAL A 454 21.62 32.92 14.85
N ARG A 455 22.05 32.84 13.58
CA ARG A 455 21.89 31.62 12.78
C ARG A 455 22.64 30.43 13.36
N ALA A 456 23.88 30.62 13.80
CA ALA A 456 24.68 29.55 14.38
C ALA A 456 24.05 28.99 15.66
N ASP A 457 23.51 29.86 16.51
CA ASP A 457 22.84 29.48 17.76
C ASP A 457 21.57 28.67 17.49
N ILE A 458 20.73 29.12 16.55
CA ILE A 458 19.55 28.37 16.11
C ILE A 458 19.97 27.02 15.52
N GLN A 459 20.94 26.98 14.61
CA GLN A 459 21.41 25.73 14.00
C GLN A 459 21.92 24.73 15.04
N SER A 460 22.64 25.20 16.06
CA SER A 460 23.16 24.33 17.12
C SER A 460 22.04 23.61 17.88
N SER A 461 20.92 24.29 18.12
CA SER A 461 19.75 23.76 18.84
C SER A 461 18.99 22.70 18.04
N PHE A 462 19.09 22.73 16.70
CA PHE A 462 18.41 21.79 15.81
C PHE A 462 19.31 20.66 15.27
N SER A 463 20.63 20.75 15.44
CA SER A 463 21.63 19.82 14.89
C SER A 463 21.80 18.47 15.63
N SER A 464 20.96 18.12 16.61
CA SER A 464 21.19 16.97 17.48
C SER A 464 20.96 15.61 16.78
N SER A 465 21.93 14.70 16.87
CA SER A 465 21.94 13.36 16.24
C SER A 465 21.00 12.32 16.89
N ASN A 466 20.05 12.76 17.72
CA ASN A 466 19.22 11.89 18.56
C ASN A 466 17.80 11.66 18.00
N GLY A 467 17.51 12.12 16.78
CA GLY A 467 16.29 11.81 16.02
C GLY A 467 14.97 12.43 16.52
N TRP A 468 14.96 13.10 17.67
CA TRP A 468 13.74 13.59 18.31
C TRP A 468 13.25 14.96 17.79
N ASN A 469 14.15 15.71 17.15
CA ASN A 469 13.90 17.01 16.50
C ASN A 469 14.07 16.94 14.97
N GLU A 470 14.23 15.72 14.41
CA GLU A 470 14.11 15.48 12.97
C GLU A 470 12.68 15.84 12.52
N GLY A 471 12.54 16.54 11.40
CA GLY A 471 11.23 16.99 10.91
C GLY A 471 10.88 18.43 11.25
N LEU A 472 11.66 19.10 12.10
CA LEU A 472 11.34 20.45 12.58
C LEU A 472 12.01 21.54 11.74
N TYR A 473 11.24 22.56 11.36
CA TYR A 473 11.74 23.82 10.81
C TYR A 473 11.70 24.90 11.89
N CYS A 474 12.46 25.97 11.66
CA CYS A 474 12.54 27.09 12.58
C CYS A 474 12.62 28.41 11.81
N VAL A 475 11.76 29.36 12.17
CA VAL A 475 11.68 30.70 11.59
C VAL A 475 11.71 31.74 12.70
N LEU A 476 12.52 32.77 12.54
CA LEU A 476 12.51 33.95 13.42
C LEU A 476 11.75 35.09 12.73
N ASN A 477 10.63 35.48 13.32
CA ASN A 477 9.76 36.55 12.85
C ASN A 477 9.89 37.79 13.73
N ARG A 478 9.78 38.98 13.13
CA ARG A 478 9.76 40.27 13.83
C ARG A 478 8.60 41.12 13.33
N VAL A 479 8.24 42.11 14.14
CA VAL A 479 7.18 43.05 13.85
C VAL A 479 7.76 44.45 13.86
N ASP A 480 7.53 45.21 12.79
CA ASP A 480 8.03 46.58 12.66
C ASP A 480 7.12 47.60 13.39
N PRO A 481 7.50 48.88 13.49
CA PRO A 481 6.66 49.92 14.10
C PRO A 481 5.31 50.15 13.38
N ASN A 482 5.23 49.83 12.09
CA ASN A 482 4.01 49.90 11.28
C ASN A 482 3.14 48.63 11.41
N LYS A 483 3.51 47.72 12.31
CA LYS A 483 2.83 46.44 12.56
C LYS A 483 2.84 45.50 11.36
N ILE A 484 3.87 45.56 10.54
CA ILE A 484 4.15 44.60 9.48
C ILE A 484 5.03 43.50 10.05
N ILE A 485 4.63 42.25 9.81
CA ILE A 485 5.37 41.07 10.23
C ILE A 485 6.36 40.72 9.12
N TYR A 486 7.63 40.52 9.47
CA TYR A 486 8.66 40.05 8.55
C TYR A 486 9.44 38.90 9.16
N SER A 487 9.68 37.87 8.37
CA SER A 487 10.63 36.83 8.72
C SER A 487 12.04 37.33 8.50
N CYS A 488 12.89 37.14 9.50
CA CYS A 488 14.28 37.56 9.49
C CYS A 488 15.22 36.40 9.17
N LEU A 489 14.86 35.18 9.56
CA LEU A 489 15.73 34.03 9.44
C LEU A 489 14.92 32.75 9.32
N TYR A 490 15.30 31.90 8.36
CA TYR A 490 14.85 30.50 8.25
C TYR A 490 16.06 29.60 8.54
N LEU A 491 15.86 28.54 9.31
CA LEU A 491 16.91 27.55 9.59
C LEU A 491 17.54 26.99 8.31
N GLU A 492 16.71 26.80 7.28
CA GLU A 492 17.07 26.30 5.96
C GLU A 492 17.72 27.36 5.06
N ASP A 493 17.73 28.62 5.49
CA ASP A 493 18.38 29.75 4.79
C ASP A 493 17.86 29.93 3.36
N THR A 494 16.53 29.96 3.22
CA THR A 494 15.82 30.17 1.96
C THR A 494 15.45 31.62 1.69
N ILE A 495 15.38 32.45 2.74
CA ILE A 495 15.02 33.86 2.66
C ILE A 495 16.21 34.78 3.01
N GLY A 496 16.06 36.08 2.76
CA GLY A 496 16.98 37.09 3.26
C GLY A 496 16.66 37.57 4.67
N ALA A 497 17.34 38.63 5.12
CA ALA A 497 17.15 39.21 6.46
C ALA A 497 15.81 39.94 6.65
N VAL A 498 15.10 40.23 5.57
CA VAL A 498 13.76 40.84 5.60
C VAL A 498 12.90 40.14 4.56
N TYR A 499 11.88 39.42 5.02
CA TYR A 499 10.86 38.79 4.18
C TYR A 499 9.48 39.17 4.72
N PRO A 500 8.78 40.14 4.11
CA PRO A 500 7.48 40.57 4.58
C PRO A 500 6.45 39.46 4.43
N LEU A 501 5.57 39.31 5.43
CA LEU A 501 4.46 38.38 5.45
C LEU A 501 3.14 39.13 5.21
N ASP A 502 2.19 38.49 4.55
CA ASP A 502 0.90 39.10 4.19
C ASP A 502 -0.19 38.87 5.26
N TYR A 503 0.23 38.70 6.52
CA TYR A 503 -0.65 38.47 7.68
C TYR A 503 -1.06 39.81 8.32
N GLU A 504 -2.29 39.91 8.82
CA GLU A 504 -2.75 41.09 9.58
C GLU A 504 -2.22 41.01 11.03
N TYR A 505 -1.46 42.00 11.50
CA TYR A 505 -0.96 41.97 12.88
C TYR A 505 -2.08 42.07 13.93
N TYR A 506 -3.07 42.92 13.69
CA TYR A 506 -4.18 43.18 14.62
C TYR A 506 -5.27 42.10 14.52
N GLY A 507 -5.72 41.58 15.67
CA GLY A 507 -6.73 40.54 15.76
C GLY A 507 -6.20 39.11 15.58
N LEU A 508 -4.88 38.93 15.52
CA LEU A 508 -4.18 37.65 15.33
C LEU A 508 -3.24 37.30 16.50
N GLU A 509 -2.59 36.16 16.39
CA GLU A 509 -1.81 35.50 17.43
C GLU A 509 -0.46 36.19 17.71
N TYR A 510 0.06 36.96 16.74
CA TYR A 510 1.24 37.80 16.97
C TYR A 510 0.93 38.95 17.93
N GLU A 511 -0.28 39.52 17.88
CA GLU A 511 -0.72 40.52 18.88
C GLU A 511 -0.78 39.88 20.27
N GLU A 512 -1.43 38.73 20.42
CA GLU A 512 -1.51 38.01 21.70
C GLU A 512 -0.11 37.65 22.24
N LEU A 513 0.81 37.20 21.39
CA LEU A 513 2.16 36.84 21.82
C LEU A 513 2.95 38.06 22.30
N TYR A 514 2.91 39.18 21.57
CA TYR A 514 3.61 40.41 21.94
C TYR A 514 2.97 41.10 23.16
N GLU A 515 1.65 40.95 23.38
CA GLU A 515 0.96 41.50 24.55
C GLU A 515 1.13 40.64 25.81
N THR A 516 1.08 39.32 25.68
CA THR A 516 1.05 38.40 26.83
C THR A 516 2.42 37.83 27.19
N GLY A 517 3.37 37.81 26.25
CA GLY A 517 4.66 37.14 26.41
C GLY A 517 4.54 35.62 26.60
N LYS A 518 3.44 35.01 26.14
CA LYS A 518 3.20 33.56 26.24
C LYS A 518 3.34 32.87 24.90
N GLN A 519 3.72 31.60 24.99
CA GLN A 519 3.81 30.71 23.84
C GLN A 519 2.41 30.35 23.31
N ILE A 520 2.24 30.38 21.98
CA ILE A 520 0.98 30.07 21.29
C ILE A 520 1.17 28.85 20.41
N ARG A 521 0.20 27.92 20.43
CA ARG A 521 0.28 26.62 19.76
C ARG A 521 -0.73 26.52 18.62
N PHE A 522 -0.31 25.88 17.54
CA PHE A 522 -1.13 25.65 16.36
C PHE A 522 -1.08 24.19 15.93
N ASP A 523 -2.21 23.51 16.08
CA ASP A 523 -2.30 22.09 15.77
C ASP A 523 -2.47 21.81 14.27
N TRP A 524 -3.05 22.75 13.52
CA TRP A 524 -3.36 22.56 12.11
C TRP A 524 -3.57 23.88 11.37
N ILE A 525 -2.60 24.26 10.54
CA ILE A 525 -2.71 25.40 9.63
C ILE A 525 -2.39 24.93 8.22
N GLU A 526 -3.16 25.38 7.24
CA GLU A 526 -2.95 25.12 5.82
C GLU A 526 -2.60 26.44 5.14
N ASN A 527 -1.55 26.46 4.32
CA ASN A 527 -1.11 27.62 3.57
C ASN A 527 -0.58 27.21 2.18
N THR A 528 -0.02 28.15 1.43
CA THR A 528 0.48 27.92 0.05
C THR A 528 1.64 26.93 -0.04
N ASP A 529 2.39 26.74 1.05
CA ASP A 529 3.58 25.89 1.08
C ASP A 529 3.32 24.50 1.69
N GLY A 530 2.18 24.31 2.36
CA GLY A 530 1.83 23.02 2.92
C GLY A 530 0.80 23.08 4.06
N ILE A 531 0.77 21.98 4.81
CA ILE A 531 -0.02 21.83 6.02
C ILE A 531 0.96 21.71 7.18
N TRP A 532 0.80 22.56 8.19
CA TRP A 532 1.78 22.79 9.23
C TRP A 532 1.14 22.65 10.61
N SER A 533 1.95 22.21 11.56
CA SER A 533 1.71 22.40 12.99
C SER A 533 2.94 23.06 13.56
N TYR A 534 2.74 24.16 14.30
CA TYR A 534 3.84 24.95 14.82
C TYR A 534 3.51 25.60 16.16
N VAL A 535 4.54 26.14 16.78
CA VAL A 535 4.47 26.90 18.01
C VAL A 535 5.19 28.24 17.83
N LEU A 536 4.59 29.33 18.30
CA LEU A 536 5.22 30.64 18.38
C LEU A 536 5.72 30.89 19.81
N SER A 537 7.01 31.16 19.95
CA SER A 537 7.67 31.44 21.23
C SER A 537 8.26 32.85 21.25
N PRO A 538 8.02 33.64 22.31
CA PRO A 538 8.57 34.99 22.40
C PRO A 538 10.08 34.97 22.65
N VAL A 539 10.78 35.90 22.01
CA VAL A 539 12.17 36.27 22.31
C VAL A 539 12.14 37.60 23.05
N PHE A 540 12.82 37.67 24.20
CA PHE A 540 12.80 38.84 25.07
C PHE A 540 14.11 39.62 24.99
N ASN A 541 14.02 40.95 25.12
CA ASN A 541 15.19 41.78 25.44
C ASN A 541 15.51 41.78 26.95
N GLU A 542 16.56 42.51 27.34
CA GLU A 542 16.96 42.64 28.75
C GLU A 542 15.88 43.30 29.63
N ASP A 543 15.02 44.14 29.05
CA ASP A 543 13.91 44.82 29.72
C ASP A 543 12.65 43.94 29.88
N GLY A 544 12.65 42.73 29.29
CA GLY A 544 11.53 41.79 29.35
C GLY A 544 10.43 42.07 28.32
N GLU A 545 10.70 42.89 27.31
CA GLU A 545 9.82 43.15 26.17
C GLU A 545 10.03 42.12 25.06
N VAL A 546 8.95 41.76 24.35
CA VAL A 546 9.04 40.83 23.23
C VAL A 546 9.59 41.55 21.99
N ILE A 547 10.72 41.08 21.47
CA ILE A 547 11.41 41.69 20.32
C ILE A 547 11.28 40.87 19.04
N ALA A 548 11.05 39.57 19.16
CA ALA A 548 10.86 38.64 18.05
C ALA A 548 9.96 37.47 18.49
N ALA A 549 9.41 36.76 17.51
CA ALA A 549 8.64 35.54 17.66
C ALA A 549 9.33 34.40 16.92
N MET A 550 9.73 33.36 17.65
CA MET A 550 10.30 32.15 17.07
C MET A 550 9.19 31.15 16.76
N GLU A 551 9.05 30.82 15.48
CA GLU A 551 8.19 29.77 14.99
C GLU A 551 8.97 28.45 14.87
N VAL A 552 8.50 27.40 15.54
CA VAL A 552 9.05 26.04 15.38
C VAL A 552 7.92 25.12 14.99
N GLY A 553 8.06 24.44 13.85
CA GLY A 553 6.97 23.64 13.29
C GLY A 553 7.43 22.42 12.53
N THR A 554 6.46 21.64 12.04
CA THR A 554 6.70 20.49 11.18
C THR A 554 5.68 20.42 10.05
N ASN A 555 6.07 19.83 8.93
CA ASN A 555 5.21 19.59 7.78
C ASN A 555 4.37 18.31 7.98
N LEU A 556 3.06 18.43 7.92
CA LEU A 556 2.13 17.32 8.17
C LEU A 556 1.88 16.43 6.95
N TYR A 557 2.53 16.69 5.81
CA TYR A 557 2.20 16.00 4.56
C TYR A 557 2.68 14.55 4.51
N ALA A 558 3.95 14.32 4.89
CA ALA A 558 4.48 12.96 5.05
C ALA A 558 3.69 12.17 6.10
N PHE A 559 3.26 12.85 7.16
CA PHE A 559 2.39 12.29 8.19
C PHE A 559 1.02 11.87 7.64
N GLN A 560 0.36 12.70 6.81
CA GLN A 560 -0.93 12.36 6.21
C GLN A 560 -0.87 11.15 5.26
N GLU A 561 0.18 11.03 4.44
CA GLU A 561 0.35 9.87 3.54
C GLU A 561 0.58 8.59 4.34
N ALA A 562 1.48 8.63 5.34
CA ALA A 562 1.73 7.52 6.25
C ALA A 562 0.46 7.11 6.99
N ASN A 563 -0.32 8.08 7.46
CA ASN A 563 -1.58 7.85 8.16
C ASN A 563 -2.64 7.23 7.23
N ASN A 564 -2.78 7.71 6.00
CA ASN A 564 -3.70 7.13 5.01
C ASN A 564 -3.32 5.68 4.62
N ALA A 565 -2.02 5.39 4.49
CA ALA A 565 -1.52 4.04 4.23
C ALA A 565 -1.76 3.11 5.44
N MET A 566 -1.54 3.61 6.65
CA MET A 566 -1.82 2.92 7.91
C MET A 566 -3.31 2.60 8.03
N ILE A 567 -4.20 3.56 7.75
CA ILE A 567 -5.66 3.37 7.76
C ILE A 567 -6.08 2.27 6.81
N ARG A 568 -5.60 2.29 5.55
CA ARG A 568 -5.92 1.23 4.58
C ARG A 568 -5.47 -0.15 5.08
N THR A 569 -4.25 -0.25 5.57
CA THR A 569 -3.68 -1.50 6.10
C THR A 569 -4.49 -2.00 7.30
N MET A 570 -4.89 -1.10 8.20
CA MET A 570 -5.69 -1.42 9.38
C MET A 570 -7.09 -1.91 9.02
N ILE A 571 -7.76 -1.30 8.04
CA ILE A 571 -9.06 -1.77 7.53
C ILE A 571 -8.94 -3.21 7.00
N PHE A 572 -7.92 -3.51 6.20
CA PHE A 572 -7.68 -4.88 5.72
C PHE A 572 -7.41 -5.86 6.86
N ASN A 573 -6.64 -5.45 7.88
CA ASN A 573 -6.40 -6.27 9.07
C ASN A 573 -7.69 -6.57 9.83
N VAL A 574 -8.57 -5.58 10.00
CA VAL A 574 -9.87 -5.74 10.69
C VAL A 574 -10.78 -6.70 9.94
N VAL A 575 -10.92 -6.54 8.62
CA VAL A 575 -11.71 -7.46 7.79
C VAL A 575 -11.17 -8.88 7.88
N SER A 576 -9.84 -9.02 7.92
CA SER A 576 -9.18 -10.32 8.03
C SER A 576 -9.43 -10.97 9.39
N ILE A 577 -9.32 -10.22 10.49
CA ILE A 577 -9.63 -10.70 11.84
C ILE A 577 -11.09 -11.16 11.91
N VAL A 578 -12.02 -10.39 11.36
CA VAL A 578 -13.44 -10.77 11.30
C VAL A 578 -13.62 -12.09 10.54
N ALA A 579 -12.99 -12.25 9.37
CA ALA A 579 -13.05 -13.48 8.59
C ALA A 579 -12.47 -14.68 9.35
N ILE A 580 -11.34 -14.50 10.04
CA ILE A 580 -10.73 -15.54 10.88
C ILE A 580 -11.66 -15.91 12.05
N MET A 581 -12.26 -14.91 12.73
CA MET A 581 -13.20 -15.16 13.81
C MET A 581 -14.42 -15.95 13.31
N ILE A 582 -14.97 -15.62 12.14
CA ILE A 582 -16.05 -16.38 11.50
C ILE A 582 -15.67 -17.87 11.39
N LEU A 583 -14.46 -18.16 10.91
CA LEU A 583 -13.96 -19.54 10.75
C LEU A 583 -13.76 -20.23 12.11
N ILE A 584 -13.10 -19.58 13.07
CA ILE A 584 -12.86 -20.15 14.42
C ILE A 584 -14.19 -20.43 15.14
N PHE A 585 -15.12 -19.49 15.14
CA PHE A 585 -16.42 -19.68 15.78
C PHE A 585 -17.26 -20.76 15.10
N THR A 586 -17.16 -20.88 13.78
CA THR A 586 -17.78 -21.99 13.05
C THR A 586 -17.24 -23.34 13.57
N GLU A 587 -15.94 -23.47 13.80
CA GLU A 587 -15.35 -24.71 14.34
C GLU A 587 -15.66 -24.94 15.83
N LEU A 588 -15.70 -23.90 16.65
CA LEU A 588 -16.15 -23.99 18.05
C LEU A 588 -17.61 -24.45 18.16
N SER A 589 -18.47 -24.06 17.20
CA SER A 589 -19.86 -24.50 17.17
C SER A 589 -20.00 -26.02 16.93
N PHE A 590 -19.08 -26.65 16.18
CA PHE A 590 -19.02 -28.11 16.03
C PHE A 590 -18.61 -28.81 17.33
N LEU A 591 -17.66 -28.24 18.11
CA LEU A 591 -17.31 -28.75 19.44
C LEU A 591 -18.47 -28.67 20.43
N TRP A 592 -19.20 -27.56 20.42
CA TRP A 592 -20.39 -27.38 21.25
C TRP A 592 -21.46 -28.42 20.91
N PHE A 593 -21.72 -28.63 19.62
CA PHE A 593 -22.68 -29.62 19.14
C PHE A 593 -22.27 -31.06 19.48
N TYR A 594 -20.97 -31.39 19.40
CA TYR A 594 -20.44 -32.67 19.89
C TYR A 594 -20.78 -32.86 21.38
N ARG A 595 -20.54 -31.84 22.23
CA ARG A 595 -20.82 -31.90 23.67
C ARG A 595 -22.32 -32.06 23.96
N GLU A 596 -23.18 -31.35 23.24
CA GLU A 596 -24.64 -31.45 23.37
C GLU A 596 -25.12 -32.87 23.03
N LYS A 597 -24.69 -33.42 21.88
CA LYS A 597 -25.02 -34.80 21.49
C LYS A 597 -24.43 -35.83 22.45
N ALA A 598 -23.23 -35.59 22.98
CA ALA A 598 -22.58 -36.47 23.94
C ALA A 598 -23.36 -36.55 25.27
N GLY A 599 -23.89 -35.41 25.74
CA GLY A 599 -24.74 -35.34 26.93
C GLY A 599 -26.04 -36.13 26.75
N ARG A 600 -26.76 -35.90 25.64
CA ARG A 600 -27.99 -36.65 25.32
C ARG A 600 -27.72 -38.15 25.15
N ALA A 601 -26.59 -38.52 24.55
CA ALA A 601 -26.14 -39.91 24.42
C ALA A 601 -25.85 -40.56 25.79
N ALA A 602 -25.28 -39.83 26.74
CA ALA A 602 -25.03 -40.32 28.09
C ALA A 602 -26.33 -40.53 28.86
N GLU A 603 -27.31 -39.64 28.70
CA GLU A 603 -28.66 -39.78 29.26
C GLU A 603 -29.40 -40.99 28.64
N ALA A 604 -29.30 -41.18 27.31
CA ALA A 604 -29.89 -42.34 26.61
C ALA A 604 -29.27 -43.67 27.08
N ARG A 605 -27.95 -43.71 27.31
CA ARG A 605 -27.26 -44.89 27.90
C ARG A 605 -27.73 -45.23 29.31
N ALA A 606 -28.08 -44.22 30.10
CA ALA A 606 -28.61 -44.43 31.44
C ALA A 606 -30.07 -44.92 31.42
N ALA A 607 -30.81 -44.62 30.35
CA ALA A 607 -32.25 -44.87 30.24
C ALA A 607 -32.63 -46.15 29.46
N ALA A 608 -31.82 -46.61 28.50
CA ALA A 608 -32.12 -47.78 27.69
C ALA A 608 -30.83 -48.54 27.32
N GLY A 609 -30.89 -49.87 27.29
CA GLY A 609 -29.82 -50.76 26.81
C GLY A 609 -29.58 -50.67 25.31
N GLU A 610 -29.48 -49.45 24.76
CA GLU A 610 -29.16 -49.18 23.37
C GLU A 610 -27.72 -49.56 23.03
N ASN A 611 -27.50 -49.86 21.75
CA ASN A 611 -26.23 -50.30 21.21
C ASN A 611 -25.18 -49.19 21.34
N THR A 612 -24.44 -49.22 22.46
CA THR A 612 -23.54 -48.15 22.92
C THR A 612 -22.44 -47.82 21.89
N ASN A 613 -22.12 -48.80 21.03
CA ASN A 613 -21.14 -48.68 19.97
C ASN A 613 -21.58 -47.77 18.81
N GLU A 614 -22.85 -47.81 18.39
CA GLU A 614 -23.34 -46.96 17.29
C GLU A 614 -23.36 -45.47 17.67
N ILE A 615 -23.77 -45.19 18.91
CA ILE A 615 -23.78 -43.84 19.48
C ILE A 615 -22.35 -43.29 19.60
N ASN A 616 -21.40 -44.09 20.12
CA ASN A 616 -19.98 -43.70 20.20
C ASN A 616 -19.39 -43.42 18.81
N ARG A 617 -19.73 -44.23 17.81
CA ARG A 617 -19.25 -44.09 16.43
C ARG A 617 -19.73 -42.78 15.80
N LYS A 618 -21.03 -42.51 15.86
CA LYS A 618 -21.61 -41.25 15.35
C LYS A 618 -21.05 -40.03 16.08
N LEU A 619 -20.78 -40.14 17.37
CA LEU A 619 -20.17 -39.06 18.16
C LEU A 619 -18.71 -38.80 17.75
N ALA A 620 -17.94 -39.86 17.49
CA ALA A 620 -16.55 -39.76 17.07
C ALA A 620 -16.39 -39.10 15.68
N VAL A 621 -17.35 -39.27 14.76
CA VAL A 621 -17.33 -38.56 13.46
C VAL A 621 -17.37 -37.03 13.65
N TYR A 622 -18.14 -36.51 14.61
CA TYR A 622 -18.25 -35.07 14.85
C TYR A 622 -17.00 -34.45 15.50
N ILE A 623 -16.23 -35.20 16.29
CA ILE A 623 -15.02 -34.66 16.94
C ILE A 623 -13.83 -34.56 15.98
N ILE A 624 -13.83 -35.32 14.89
CA ILE A 624 -12.74 -35.35 13.91
C ILE A 624 -12.54 -33.97 13.29
N ARG A 625 -13.62 -33.24 12.98
CA ARG A 625 -13.53 -31.91 12.34
C ARG A 625 -12.74 -30.89 13.19
N PRO A 626 -13.14 -30.57 14.44
CA PRO A 626 -12.39 -29.60 15.24
C PRO A 626 -11.00 -30.10 15.62
N MET A 627 -10.79 -31.41 15.76
CA MET A 627 -9.46 -31.98 16.02
C MET A 627 -8.51 -31.76 14.83
N ILE A 628 -8.95 -32.06 13.62
CA ILE A 628 -8.18 -31.82 12.39
C ILE A 628 -7.96 -30.32 12.17
N PHE A 629 -8.96 -29.50 12.42
CA PHE A 629 -8.81 -28.05 12.39
C PHE A 629 -7.66 -27.56 13.28
N MET A 630 -7.60 -28.00 14.55
CA MET A 630 -6.53 -27.60 15.46
C MET A 630 -5.15 -28.15 15.07
N ILE A 631 -5.08 -29.38 14.53
CA ILE A 631 -3.83 -29.94 14.04
C ILE A 631 -3.29 -29.09 12.89
N PHE A 632 -4.11 -28.83 11.86
CA PHE A 632 -3.69 -28.01 10.72
C PHE A 632 -3.47 -26.54 11.09
N MET A 633 -4.24 -26.00 12.05
CA MET A 633 -4.02 -24.65 12.57
C MET A 633 -2.64 -24.53 13.20
N ALA A 634 -2.23 -25.49 14.05
CA ALA A 634 -0.91 -25.48 14.66
C ALA A 634 0.21 -25.72 13.63
N ASP A 635 0.03 -26.68 12.73
CA ASP A 635 1.03 -27.06 11.72
C ASP A 635 1.30 -25.92 10.73
N CYS A 636 0.24 -25.28 10.25
CA CYS A 636 0.30 -24.25 9.22
C CYS A 636 0.50 -22.84 9.76
N MET A 637 0.65 -22.64 11.08
CA MET A 637 0.86 -21.30 11.66
C MET A 637 2.05 -20.57 11.02
N ALA A 638 3.10 -21.31 10.70
CA ALA A 638 4.29 -20.72 10.12
C ALA A 638 4.25 -20.59 8.59
N THR A 639 3.28 -21.18 7.88
CA THR A 639 3.34 -21.35 6.42
C THR A 639 3.61 -20.04 5.67
N ALA A 640 3.03 -18.92 6.11
CA ALA A 640 3.20 -17.62 5.46
C ALA A 640 4.62 -17.04 5.57
N PHE A 641 5.37 -17.35 6.63
CA PHE A 641 6.70 -16.77 6.89
C PHE A 641 7.80 -17.82 7.00
N LEU A 642 7.47 -19.11 6.96
CA LEU A 642 8.41 -20.22 7.08
C LEU A 642 9.54 -20.15 6.03
N PRO A 643 9.27 -19.84 4.75
CA PRO A 643 10.34 -19.62 3.78
C PRO A 643 11.29 -18.49 4.19
N MET A 644 10.76 -17.38 4.72
CA MET A 644 11.55 -16.21 5.16
C MET A 644 12.41 -16.58 6.36
N LEU A 645 11.83 -17.22 7.38
CA LEU A 645 12.55 -17.72 8.56
C LEU A 645 13.66 -18.69 8.17
N ALA A 646 13.38 -19.63 7.27
CA ALA A 646 14.37 -20.58 6.78
C ALA A 646 15.50 -19.87 6.01
N ASN A 647 15.17 -18.84 5.23
CA ASN A 647 16.13 -18.05 4.47
C ASN A 647 17.04 -17.20 5.39
N GLN A 648 16.50 -16.64 6.49
CA GLN A 648 17.29 -15.92 7.50
C GLN A 648 18.30 -16.82 8.22
N MET A 649 17.99 -18.12 8.36
CA MET A 649 18.87 -19.11 8.96
C MET A 649 19.78 -19.83 7.95
N ALA A 650 19.55 -19.63 6.65
CA ALA A 650 20.20 -20.40 5.61
C ALA A 650 21.68 -19.98 5.45
N VAL A 651 22.56 -20.97 5.60
CA VAL A 651 23.99 -20.83 5.33
C VAL A 651 24.41 -21.92 4.34
N PRO A 652 25.34 -21.64 3.40
CA PRO A 652 25.82 -22.66 2.47
C PRO A 652 26.43 -23.84 3.23
N LEU A 653 25.87 -25.04 3.06
CA LEU A 653 26.30 -26.26 3.74
C LEU A 653 26.34 -27.41 2.75
N TRP A 654 27.34 -28.27 2.87
CA TRP A 654 27.50 -29.47 2.02
C TRP A 654 27.49 -29.18 0.50
N GLY A 655 27.97 -28.01 0.08
CA GLY A 655 27.98 -27.59 -1.33
C GLY A 655 26.60 -27.16 -1.87
N ILE A 656 25.59 -27.04 -1.01
CA ILE A 656 24.26 -26.55 -1.34
C ILE A 656 24.24 -25.02 -1.11
N PRO A 657 23.86 -24.21 -2.13
CA PRO A 657 23.65 -22.77 -1.99
C PRO A 657 22.64 -22.41 -0.90
N ALA A 658 22.78 -21.23 -0.31
CA ALA A 658 21.90 -20.77 0.79
C ALA A 658 20.42 -20.74 0.36
N GLU A 659 20.14 -20.36 -0.89
CA GLU A 659 18.80 -20.30 -1.46
C GLU A 659 18.14 -21.68 -1.45
N LEU A 660 18.89 -22.73 -1.79
CA LEU A 660 18.40 -24.12 -1.78
C LEU A 660 18.33 -24.70 -0.35
N MET A 661 19.18 -24.24 0.56
CA MET A 661 19.14 -24.64 1.97
C MET A 661 17.83 -24.24 2.65
N SER A 662 17.24 -23.10 2.28
CA SER A 662 15.96 -22.63 2.83
C SER A 662 14.76 -23.53 2.49
N ALA A 663 14.85 -24.35 1.43
CA ALA A 663 13.80 -25.28 1.01
C ALA A 663 13.81 -26.61 1.79
N ILE A 664 14.95 -26.97 2.41
CA ILE A 664 15.15 -28.27 3.07
C ILE A 664 14.24 -28.49 4.27
N PRO A 665 14.04 -27.53 5.20
CA PRO A 665 13.22 -27.76 6.39
C PRO A 665 11.77 -28.12 6.05
N ILE A 666 11.16 -27.40 5.10
CA ILE A 666 9.80 -27.64 4.62
C ILE A 666 9.70 -29.02 3.98
N SER A 667 10.66 -29.33 3.10
CA SER A 667 10.70 -30.60 2.38
C SER A 667 10.90 -31.79 3.32
N THR A 668 11.70 -31.60 4.38
CA THR A 668 11.96 -32.63 5.41
C THR A 668 10.70 -32.96 6.18
N GLU A 669 9.95 -31.96 6.64
CA GLU A 669 8.68 -32.15 7.35
C GLU A 669 7.70 -32.97 6.50
N VAL A 670 7.45 -32.53 5.26
CA VAL A 670 6.52 -33.20 4.33
C VAL A 670 6.97 -34.64 4.01
N LEU A 671 8.26 -34.85 3.75
CA LEU A 671 8.81 -36.18 3.45
C LEU A 671 8.61 -37.14 4.62
N LEU A 672 8.89 -36.70 5.85
CA LEU A 672 8.77 -37.53 7.05
C LEU A 672 7.30 -37.79 7.39
N THR A 673 6.41 -36.81 7.18
CA THR A 673 4.96 -37.00 7.24
C THR A 673 4.53 -38.13 6.30
N ALA A 674 4.98 -38.11 5.05
CA ALA A 674 4.65 -39.12 4.06
C ALA A 674 5.11 -40.53 4.45
N ILE A 675 6.37 -40.66 4.86
CA ILE A 675 6.97 -41.94 5.25
C ILE A 675 6.23 -42.53 6.45
N PHE A 676 5.96 -41.72 7.49
CA PHE A 676 5.32 -42.21 8.71
C PHE A 676 3.81 -42.36 8.57
N SER A 677 3.14 -41.63 7.67
CA SER A 677 1.76 -41.95 7.29
C SER A 677 1.66 -43.29 6.57
N PHE A 678 2.62 -43.63 5.70
CA PHE A 678 2.67 -44.94 5.04
C PHE A 678 3.00 -46.08 6.02
N MET A 679 4.08 -45.93 6.80
CA MET A 679 4.50 -46.93 7.78
C MET A 679 3.51 -47.08 8.94
N GLY A 680 2.84 -45.99 9.28
CA GLY A 680 1.90 -45.93 10.40
C GLY A 680 0.75 -46.91 10.28
N GLY A 681 0.30 -47.25 9.06
CA GLY A 681 -0.73 -48.29 8.85
C GLY A 681 -0.35 -49.63 9.49
N PHE A 682 0.89 -50.09 9.26
CA PHE A 682 1.42 -51.32 9.86
C PHE A 682 1.68 -51.18 11.38
N MET A 683 2.04 -49.98 11.83
CA MET A 683 2.29 -49.70 13.24
C MET A 683 0.99 -49.68 14.05
N LEU A 684 -0.11 -49.25 13.44
CA LEU A 684 -1.41 -49.10 14.10
C LEU A 684 -1.97 -50.47 14.52
N GLU A 685 -1.71 -51.51 13.73
CA GLU A 685 -2.05 -52.91 14.05
C GLU A 685 -1.32 -53.44 15.30
N LYS A 686 -0.05 -53.04 15.50
CA LYS A 686 0.79 -53.53 16.61
C LYS A 686 0.67 -52.69 17.87
N ILE A 687 0.63 -51.36 17.72
CA ILE A 687 0.69 -50.39 18.82
C ILE A 687 -0.71 -50.02 19.31
N GLY A 688 -1.71 -50.06 18.42
CA GLY A 688 -3.09 -49.66 18.67
C GLY A 688 -3.31 -48.15 18.52
N PHE A 689 -4.51 -47.80 18.02
CA PHE A 689 -4.91 -46.43 17.68
C PHE A 689 -4.61 -45.40 18.78
N ARG A 690 -5.06 -45.63 20.03
CA ARG A 690 -4.92 -44.64 21.12
C ARG A 690 -3.47 -44.31 21.42
N LYS A 691 -2.60 -45.32 21.54
CA LYS A 691 -1.17 -45.11 21.86
C LYS A 691 -0.47 -44.38 20.72
N MET A 692 -0.86 -44.69 19.47
CA MET A 692 -0.31 -44.04 18.29
C MET A 692 -0.72 -42.57 18.18
N MET A 693 -1.99 -42.24 18.43
CA MET A 693 -2.48 -40.86 18.52
C MET A 693 -1.75 -40.05 19.60
N ILE A 694 -1.54 -40.63 20.80
CA ILE A 694 -0.80 -39.98 21.89
C ILE A 694 0.67 -39.76 21.49
N ALA A 695 1.33 -40.79 20.95
CA ALA A 695 2.73 -40.68 20.51
C ALA A 695 2.90 -39.62 19.41
N GLY A 696 2.02 -39.61 18.41
CA GLY A 696 2.02 -38.62 17.34
C GLY A 696 1.84 -37.19 17.87
N SER A 697 0.88 -36.98 18.78
CA SER A 697 0.63 -35.66 19.38
C SER A 697 1.76 -35.17 20.29
N ILE A 698 2.41 -36.06 21.05
CA ILE A 698 3.60 -35.72 21.84
C ILE A 698 4.75 -35.32 20.92
N LEU A 699 5.03 -36.11 19.87
CA LEU A 699 6.10 -35.79 18.91
C LEU A 699 5.82 -34.48 18.19
N PHE A 700 4.58 -34.24 17.76
CA PHE A 700 4.19 -32.98 17.13
C PHE A 700 4.41 -31.79 18.05
N THR A 701 3.95 -31.87 19.30
CA THR A 701 4.14 -30.80 20.30
C THR A 701 5.62 -30.58 20.63
N ALA A 702 6.40 -31.66 20.78
CA ALA A 702 7.83 -31.59 21.04
C ALA A 702 8.60 -30.98 19.87
N GLY A 703 8.25 -31.35 18.64
CA GLY A 703 8.82 -30.78 17.42
C GLY A 703 8.56 -29.29 17.29
N LEU A 704 7.31 -28.84 17.50
CA LEU A 704 6.95 -27.41 17.51
C LEU A 704 7.75 -26.64 18.57
N THR A 705 7.85 -27.19 19.79
CA THR A 705 8.64 -26.58 20.87
C THR A 705 10.13 -26.51 20.52
N ALA A 706 10.67 -27.57 19.92
CA ALA A 706 12.07 -27.63 19.50
C ALA A 706 12.40 -26.62 18.39
N VAL A 707 11.46 -26.35 17.48
CA VAL A 707 11.60 -25.27 16.50
C VAL A 707 11.69 -23.91 17.18
N GLY A 708 10.82 -23.62 18.16
CA GLY A 708 10.85 -22.36 18.91
C GLY A 708 12.19 -22.10 19.64
N CYS A 709 12.93 -23.16 19.97
CA CYS A 709 14.26 -23.09 20.58
C CYS A 709 15.43 -23.14 19.59
N SER A 710 15.18 -23.20 18.28
CA SER A 710 16.24 -23.40 17.29
C SER A 710 17.02 -22.11 17.01
N ALA A 711 18.34 -22.17 17.15
CA ALA A 711 19.25 -21.05 16.91
C ALA A 711 20.00 -21.13 15.56
N SER A 712 19.86 -22.25 14.83
CA SER A 712 20.50 -22.45 13.52
C SER A 712 19.70 -23.44 12.66
N ILE A 713 20.03 -23.51 11.36
CA ILE A 713 19.29 -24.31 10.38
C ILE A 713 19.31 -25.82 10.66
N LEU A 714 20.36 -26.38 11.27
CA LEU A 714 20.47 -27.82 11.51
C LEU A 714 19.51 -28.31 12.62
N PRO A 715 19.50 -27.72 13.84
CA PRO A 715 18.46 -27.98 14.83
C PRO A 715 17.05 -27.72 14.29
N PHE A 716 16.88 -26.72 13.44
CA PHE A 716 15.60 -26.40 12.80
C PHE A 716 15.12 -27.54 11.88
N ILE A 717 15.99 -28.07 11.00
CA ILE A 717 15.70 -29.24 10.16
C ILE A 717 15.37 -30.47 11.02
N GLY A 718 16.16 -30.71 12.09
CA GLY A 718 15.92 -31.82 13.01
C GLY A 718 14.55 -31.72 13.70
N ALA A 719 14.18 -30.54 14.17
CA ALA A 719 12.88 -30.29 14.79
C ALA A 719 11.72 -30.45 13.78
N LYS A 720 11.90 -29.98 12.55
CA LYS A 720 10.96 -30.17 11.43
C LYS A 720 10.76 -31.64 11.07
N ALA A 721 11.81 -32.45 11.13
CA ALA A 721 11.67 -33.90 10.96
C ALA A 721 10.78 -34.51 12.06
N VAL A 722 10.94 -34.09 13.31
CA VAL A 722 10.11 -34.56 14.45
C VAL A 722 8.64 -34.15 14.28
N ILE A 723 8.39 -32.93 13.81
CA ILE A 723 7.04 -32.46 13.43
C ILE A 723 6.44 -33.40 12.39
N GLY A 724 7.16 -33.67 11.30
CA GLY A 724 6.68 -34.53 10.22
C GLY A 724 6.32 -35.94 10.70
N ILE A 725 7.15 -36.55 11.56
CA ILE A 725 6.84 -37.85 12.18
C ILE A 725 5.54 -37.77 12.99
N GLY A 726 5.40 -36.75 13.84
CA GLY A 726 4.24 -36.55 14.70
C GLY A 726 2.93 -36.38 13.91
N VAL A 727 2.94 -35.48 12.93
CA VAL A 727 1.81 -35.22 12.02
C VAL A 727 1.48 -36.47 11.21
N GLY A 728 2.50 -37.15 10.65
CA GLY A 728 2.31 -38.37 9.86
C GLY A 728 1.57 -39.47 10.62
N LEU A 729 1.90 -39.68 11.90
CA LEU A 729 1.23 -40.64 12.78
C LEU A 729 -0.20 -40.23 13.17
N LEU A 730 -0.45 -38.92 13.35
CA LEU A 730 -1.79 -38.40 13.64
C LEU A 730 -2.72 -38.56 12.43
N LEU A 731 -2.27 -38.14 11.25
CA LEU A 731 -3.09 -38.16 10.03
C LEU A 731 -3.49 -39.58 9.64
N VAL A 732 -2.55 -40.53 9.64
CA VAL A 732 -2.87 -41.93 9.33
C VAL A 732 -3.81 -42.54 10.35
N SER A 733 -3.66 -42.20 11.64
CA SER A 733 -4.55 -42.71 12.69
C SER A 733 -5.99 -42.24 12.45
N ILE A 734 -6.19 -40.94 12.23
CA ILE A 734 -7.51 -40.35 11.99
C ILE A 734 -8.12 -40.88 10.69
N ASN A 735 -7.34 -40.93 9.60
CA ASN A 735 -7.82 -41.45 8.31
C ASN A 735 -8.24 -42.93 8.40
N THR A 736 -7.47 -43.75 9.12
CA THR A 736 -7.80 -45.16 9.34
C THR A 736 -9.07 -45.31 10.18
N LEU A 737 -9.24 -44.48 11.22
CA LEU A 737 -10.46 -44.47 12.04
C LEU A 737 -11.69 -44.12 11.19
N VAL A 738 -11.62 -43.05 10.40
CA VAL A 738 -12.71 -42.63 9.49
C VAL A 738 -13.00 -43.70 8.44
N ALA A 739 -11.97 -44.33 7.88
CA ALA A 739 -12.12 -45.40 6.90
C ALA A 739 -12.80 -46.65 7.49
N SER A 740 -12.57 -46.94 8.76
CA SER A 740 -13.15 -48.11 9.45
C SER A 740 -14.65 -48.00 9.77
N TYR A 741 -15.27 -46.84 9.49
CA TYR A 741 -16.71 -46.64 9.69
C TYR A 741 -17.53 -47.08 8.47
N PRO A 742 -18.83 -47.38 8.64
CA PRO A 742 -19.69 -47.72 7.53
C PRO A 742 -19.66 -46.67 6.42
N PRO A 743 -19.93 -47.03 5.15
CA PRO A 743 -19.68 -46.17 3.99
C PRO A 743 -20.30 -44.76 4.05
N GLU A 744 -21.48 -44.63 4.66
CA GLU A 744 -22.16 -43.34 4.81
C GLU A 744 -21.45 -42.42 5.81
N GLU A 745 -21.08 -42.96 6.97
CA GLU A 745 -20.41 -42.23 8.05
C GLU A 745 -18.93 -41.98 7.74
N SER A 746 -18.27 -42.90 7.04
CA SER A 746 -16.92 -42.71 6.52
C SER A 746 -16.87 -41.55 5.53
N ARG A 747 -17.85 -41.47 4.61
CA ARG A 747 -17.97 -40.34 3.67
C ARG A 747 -18.18 -39.00 4.40
N GLU A 748 -19.02 -38.98 5.43
CA GLU A 748 -19.21 -37.79 6.26
C GLU A 748 -17.93 -37.42 7.03
N GLY A 749 -17.24 -38.40 7.62
CA GLY A 749 -15.98 -38.20 8.32
C GLY A 749 -14.87 -37.64 7.43
N PHE A 750 -14.72 -38.13 6.18
CA PHE A 750 -13.76 -37.58 5.23
C PHE A 750 -14.16 -36.17 4.75
N SER A 751 -15.46 -35.90 4.63
CA SER A 751 -15.92 -34.53 4.36
C SER A 751 -15.54 -33.58 5.50
N PHE A 752 -15.71 -34.02 6.74
CA PHE A 752 -15.34 -33.26 7.93
C PHE A 752 -13.82 -33.07 8.05
N TYR A 753 -13.04 -34.11 7.80
CA TYR A 753 -11.57 -34.03 7.71
C TYR A 753 -11.14 -32.94 6.72
N ASN A 754 -11.62 -32.99 5.47
CA ASN A 754 -11.24 -32.02 4.44
C ASN A 754 -11.69 -30.60 4.75
N SER A 755 -12.90 -30.42 5.29
CA SER A 755 -13.38 -29.08 5.67
C SER A 755 -12.60 -28.49 6.86
N GLY A 756 -12.26 -29.33 7.85
CA GLY A 756 -11.49 -28.93 9.01
C GLY A 756 -10.04 -28.60 8.66
N SER A 757 -9.41 -29.37 7.77
CA SER A 757 -8.01 -29.14 7.36
C SER A 757 -7.86 -27.83 6.60
N LEU A 758 -8.78 -27.53 5.66
CA LEU A 758 -8.78 -26.27 4.92
C LEU A 758 -9.04 -25.06 5.82
N ALA A 759 -9.99 -25.16 6.75
CA ALA A 759 -10.23 -24.12 7.74
C ALA A 759 -9.01 -23.92 8.64
N GLY A 760 -8.37 -25.01 9.08
CA GLY A 760 -7.18 -25.00 9.93
C GLY A 760 -5.98 -24.36 9.24
N LEU A 761 -5.71 -24.76 7.99
CA LEU A 761 -4.68 -24.16 7.12
C LEU A 761 -4.88 -22.65 7.00
N THR A 762 -6.10 -22.22 6.66
CA THR A 762 -6.43 -20.81 6.41
C THR A 762 -6.29 -19.97 7.67
N VAL A 763 -6.87 -20.44 8.78
CA VAL A 763 -6.81 -19.75 10.07
C VAL A 763 -5.39 -19.77 10.62
N GLY A 764 -4.73 -20.92 10.62
CA GLY A 764 -3.36 -21.09 11.13
C GLY A 764 -2.40 -20.13 10.45
N THR A 765 -2.35 -20.17 9.12
CA THR A 765 -1.43 -19.34 8.32
C THR A 765 -1.62 -17.85 8.58
N THR A 766 -2.88 -17.40 8.68
CA THR A 766 -3.18 -15.98 8.90
C THR A 766 -2.95 -15.55 10.35
N VAL A 767 -3.36 -16.36 11.34
CA VAL A 767 -3.11 -16.06 12.76
C VAL A 767 -1.62 -16.04 13.04
N GLY A 768 -0.87 -16.99 12.49
CA GLY A 768 0.57 -17.06 12.69
C GLY A 768 1.32 -15.87 12.10
N SER A 769 0.92 -15.36 10.93
CA SER A 769 1.55 -14.17 10.35
C SER A 769 1.26 -12.89 11.16
N PHE A 770 0.08 -12.79 11.78
CA PHE A 770 -0.23 -11.68 12.69
C PHE A 770 0.59 -11.78 13.98
N LEU A 771 0.73 -12.99 14.53
CA LEU A 771 1.51 -13.21 15.74
C LEU A 771 3.01 -12.97 15.51
N ALA A 772 3.54 -13.32 14.33
CA ALA A 772 4.94 -13.12 13.95
C ALA A 772 5.38 -11.67 14.10
N VAL A 773 4.54 -10.70 13.69
CA VAL A 773 4.84 -9.26 13.84
C VAL A 773 5.00 -8.85 15.31
N SER A 774 4.18 -9.40 16.21
CA SER A 774 4.17 -9.01 17.62
C SER A 774 5.13 -9.79 18.52
N LEU A 775 5.35 -11.08 18.21
CA LEU A 775 6.11 -12.00 19.05
C LEU A 775 7.46 -12.39 18.43
N GLY A 776 7.67 -12.14 17.14
CA GLY A 776 8.77 -12.70 16.34
C GLY A 776 8.49 -14.15 15.88
N TYR A 777 9.15 -14.58 14.81
CA TYR A 777 8.86 -15.86 14.11
C TYR A 777 8.95 -17.10 15.00
N LEU A 778 10.03 -17.23 15.78
CA LEU A 778 10.28 -18.43 16.59
C LEU A 778 9.22 -18.57 17.71
N ASN A 779 8.75 -17.45 18.27
CA ASN A 779 7.79 -17.47 19.35
C ASN A 779 6.39 -17.92 18.92
N VAL A 780 6.05 -17.80 17.63
CA VAL A 780 4.79 -18.34 17.07
C VAL A 780 4.73 -19.85 17.23
N TYR A 781 5.86 -20.56 17.18
CA TYR A 781 5.90 -22.01 17.37
C TYR A 781 5.55 -22.46 18.79
N PHE A 782 5.79 -21.63 19.82
CA PHE A 782 5.32 -21.92 21.17
C PHE A 782 3.79 -21.80 21.26
N VAL A 783 3.19 -20.84 20.54
CA VAL A 783 1.73 -20.72 20.42
C VAL A 783 1.15 -21.93 19.68
N ALA A 784 1.77 -22.35 18.58
CA ALA A 784 1.40 -23.57 17.87
C ALA A 784 1.49 -24.82 18.76
N ALA A 785 2.56 -24.93 19.57
CA ALA A 785 2.72 -26.02 20.54
C ALA A 785 1.62 -26.02 21.59
N ALA A 786 1.18 -24.84 22.06
CA ALA A 786 0.06 -24.72 22.99
C ALA A 786 -1.27 -25.21 22.36
N VAL A 787 -1.53 -24.89 21.09
CA VAL A 787 -2.70 -25.43 20.36
C VAL A 787 -2.59 -26.95 20.20
N SER A 788 -1.42 -27.48 19.85
CA SER A 788 -1.17 -28.94 19.78
C SER A 788 -1.35 -29.64 21.13
N LEU A 789 -1.01 -28.98 22.25
CA LEU A 789 -1.23 -29.50 23.60
C LEU A 789 -2.72 -29.64 23.92
N VAL A 790 -3.57 -28.73 23.43
CA VAL A 790 -5.04 -28.86 23.55
C VAL A 790 -5.52 -30.10 22.80
N VAL A 791 -4.95 -30.38 21.62
CA VAL A 791 -5.25 -31.63 20.87
C VAL A 791 -4.86 -32.87 21.68
N LEU A 792 -3.68 -32.87 22.33
CA LEU A 792 -3.27 -33.95 23.22
C LEU A 792 -4.28 -34.17 24.37
N ILE A 793 -4.70 -33.08 25.02
CA ILE A 793 -5.69 -33.11 26.11
C ILE A 793 -7.03 -33.67 25.60
N MET A 794 -7.48 -33.29 24.40
CA MET A 794 -8.67 -33.85 23.78
C MET A 794 -8.53 -35.35 23.52
N ILE A 795 -7.39 -35.79 22.98
CA ILE A 795 -7.13 -37.22 22.71
C ILE A 795 -7.20 -38.02 24.00
N LEU A 796 -6.58 -37.53 25.08
CA LEU A 796 -6.56 -38.20 26.38
C LEU A 796 -7.95 -38.34 27.01
N ASN A 797 -8.81 -37.33 26.83
CA ASN A 797 -10.15 -37.28 27.44
C ASN A 797 -11.24 -37.98 26.63
N ILE A 798 -11.14 -37.93 25.29
CA ILE A 798 -12.21 -38.40 24.39
C ILE A 798 -12.01 -39.87 24.01
N PHE A 799 -10.79 -40.26 23.64
CA PHE A 799 -10.49 -41.64 23.24
C PHE A 799 -10.08 -42.48 24.45
N LYS A 800 -11.06 -42.95 25.22
CA LYS A 800 -10.85 -43.77 26.44
C LYS A 800 -10.36 -45.19 26.10
N LYS A 801 -9.87 -45.91 27.12
CA LYS A 801 -9.22 -47.23 26.97
C LYS A 801 -10.22 -48.32 26.54
N ASP A 802 -11.49 -48.14 26.90
CA ASP A 802 -12.56 -49.14 26.75
C ASP A 802 -13.39 -48.93 25.47
N THR A 803 -12.98 -47.99 24.60
CA THR A 803 -13.64 -47.76 23.32
C THR A 803 -13.23 -48.85 22.34
N VAL A 804 -14.17 -49.74 21.99
CA VAL A 804 -13.97 -50.77 20.96
C VAL A 804 -13.89 -50.09 19.60
N TYR A 805 -12.70 -50.10 19.00
CA TYR A 805 -12.51 -49.68 17.61
C TYR A 805 -13.00 -50.80 16.69
N PRO A 806 -13.53 -50.50 15.49
CA PRO A 806 -13.85 -51.52 14.50
C PRO A 806 -12.64 -52.44 14.30
N ASP A 807 -12.86 -53.74 14.12
CA ASP A 807 -11.77 -54.70 13.97
C ASP A 807 -10.99 -54.35 12.69
N LEU A 808 -9.85 -53.68 12.86
CA LEU A 808 -8.99 -53.20 11.77
C LEU A 808 -8.44 -54.35 10.91
N LYS A 809 -8.65 -55.60 11.35
CA LYS A 809 -8.30 -56.83 10.64
C LYS A 809 -9.37 -57.29 9.64
N ALA A 810 -10.60 -56.80 9.71
CA ALA A 810 -11.75 -57.47 9.09
C ALA A 810 -12.04 -57.09 7.63
N GLU A 811 -11.43 -56.03 7.07
CA GLU A 811 -11.72 -55.59 5.69
C GLU A 811 -10.64 -55.97 4.65
N GLU A 812 -9.67 -56.82 4.98
CA GLU A 812 -8.82 -57.44 3.94
C GLU A 812 -9.56 -58.50 3.10
N GLY A 813 -10.82 -58.82 3.44
CA GLY A 813 -11.65 -59.74 2.68
C GLY A 813 -13.08 -59.26 2.55
N GLU A 814 -13.42 -58.59 1.44
CA GLU A 814 -14.52 -59.06 0.58
C GLU A 814 -14.66 -58.33 -0.76
N ASP A 815 -14.04 -57.16 -0.99
CA ASP A 815 -14.10 -56.48 -2.30
C ASP A 815 -12.72 -56.16 -2.90
N GLY A 816 -12.17 -57.12 -3.66
CA GLY A 816 -11.08 -56.82 -4.60
C GLY A 816 -10.09 -57.95 -4.81
N THR A 817 -10.40 -58.85 -5.73
CA THR A 817 -9.38 -59.68 -6.39
C THR A 817 -8.44 -58.79 -7.21
N GLY A 818 -7.41 -58.23 -6.57
CA GLY A 818 -6.38 -57.44 -7.24
C GLY A 818 -5.55 -58.33 -8.17
N LYS A 819 -6.00 -58.49 -9.43
CA LYS A 819 -5.35 -59.33 -10.46
C LYS A 819 -4.02 -58.74 -10.98
N ILE A 820 -3.55 -57.60 -10.47
CA ILE A 820 -2.41 -56.84 -11.02
C ILE A 820 -1.48 -56.40 -9.88
N SER A 821 -0.16 -56.61 -10.04
CA SER A 821 0.85 -56.18 -9.06
C SER A 821 1.08 -54.66 -9.08
N ILE A 822 1.61 -54.10 -7.98
CA ILE A 822 1.85 -52.64 -7.84
C ILE A 822 2.79 -52.09 -8.92
N VAL A 823 3.82 -52.85 -9.31
CA VAL A 823 4.74 -52.48 -10.39
C VAL A 823 3.96 -52.40 -11.71
N ARG A 824 3.18 -53.43 -12.03
CA ARG A 824 2.40 -53.46 -13.28
C ARG A 824 1.28 -52.42 -13.30
N PHE A 825 0.79 -52.01 -12.13
CA PHE A 825 -0.14 -50.89 -11.97
C PHE A 825 0.55 -49.56 -12.29
N LEU A 826 1.66 -49.23 -11.62
CA LEU A 826 2.40 -47.98 -11.82
C LEU A 826 2.85 -47.74 -13.26
N PHE A 827 3.19 -48.82 -13.99
CA PHE A 827 3.64 -48.73 -15.38
C PHE A 827 2.50 -48.71 -16.42
N LYS A 828 1.23 -48.56 -16.01
CA LYS A 828 0.13 -48.36 -16.96
C LYS A 828 0.20 -46.96 -17.56
N LYS A 829 0.14 -46.89 -18.90
CA LYS A 829 0.18 -45.63 -19.68
C LYS A 829 -0.73 -44.54 -19.12
N GLU A 830 -1.98 -44.90 -18.78
CA GLU A 830 -2.99 -43.97 -18.25
C GLU A 830 -2.55 -43.32 -16.92
N LEU A 831 -1.86 -44.08 -16.06
CA LEU A 831 -1.39 -43.63 -14.75
C LEU A 831 -0.10 -42.81 -14.86
N ILE A 832 0.85 -43.22 -15.71
CA ILE A 832 2.06 -42.44 -15.99
C ILE A 832 1.67 -41.04 -16.50
N ILE A 833 0.75 -40.98 -17.47
CA ILE A 833 0.27 -39.70 -18.03
C ILE A 833 -0.44 -38.88 -16.95
N PHE A 834 -1.28 -39.50 -16.12
CA PHE A 834 -1.95 -38.79 -15.04
C PHE A 834 -0.96 -38.19 -14.02
N PHE A 835 -0.04 -39.00 -13.50
CA PHE A 835 0.92 -38.52 -12.50
C PHE A 835 1.89 -37.50 -13.08
N ALA A 836 2.54 -37.82 -14.21
CA ALA A 836 3.58 -36.96 -14.79
C ALA A 836 3.04 -35.68 -15.44
N CYS A 837 1.85 -35.73 -16.04
CA CYS A 837 1.34 -34.62 -16.86
C CYS A 837 0.18 -33.84 -16.23
N ALA A 838 -0.48 -34.35 -15.19
CA ALA A 838 -1.56 -33.64 -14.50
C ALA A 838 -1.26 -33.40 -13.02
N MET A 839 -1.01 -34.45 -12.24
CA MET A 839 -0.93 -34.33 -10.78
C MET A 839 0.37 -33.65 -10.31
N ILE A 840 1.55 -34.16 -10.70
CA ILE A 840 2.84 -33.61 -10.26
C ILE A 840 2.98 -32.13 -10.65
N PRO A 841 2.73 -31.72 -11.91
CA PRO A 841 2.89 -30.31 -12.30
C PRO A 841 1.92 -29.37 -11.56
N TYR A 842 0.68 -29.83 -11.31
CA TYR A 842 -0.31 -29.07 -10.56
C TYR A 842 0.13 -28.83 -9.12
N LEU A 843 0.54 -29.89 -8.42
CA LEU A 843 0.96 -29.81 -7.02
C LEU A 843 2.30 -29.07 -6.87
N PHE A 844 3.25 -29.27 -7.80
CA PHE A 844 4.48 -28.48 -7.85
C PHE A 844 4.17 -27.00 -7.92
N CYS A 845 3.37 -26.58 -8.89
CA CYS A 845 3.04 -25.17 -9.06
C CYS A 845 2.23 -24.61 -7.88
N GLY A 846 1.57 -25.45 -7.07
CA GLY A 846 0.96 -25.03 -5.80
C GLY A 846 1.96 -24.44 -4.80
N TYR A 847 3.23 -24.84 -4.87
CA TYR A 847 4.31 -24.23 -4.06
C TYR A 847 4.72 -22.84 -4.52
N PHE A 848 4.16 -22.34 -5.62
CA PHE A 848 4.21 -20.93 -5.90
C PHE A 848 3.61 -20.14 -4.72
N LEU A 849 2.45 -20.55 -4.22
CA LEU A 849 1.78 -19.88 -3.11
C LEU A 849 2.50 -20.13 -1.78
N ASN A 850 2.90 -21.38 -1.50
CA ASN A 850 3.43 -21.79 -0.19
C ASN A 850 4.91 -21.47 0.03
N TYR A 851 5.69 -21.18 -1.03
CA TYR A 851 7.13 -20.95 -0.91
C TYR A 851 7.60 -19.70 -1.67
N PHE A 852 7.32 -19.63 -2.97
CA PHE A 852 7.82 -18.52 -3.81
C PHE A 852 7.20 -17.17 -3.45
N LEU A 853 5.88 -17.12 -3.32
CA LEU A 853 5.11 -15.89 -3.16
C LEU A 853 5.43 -15.16 -1.86
N PRO A 854 5.60 -15.81 -0.69
CA PRO A 854 6.10 -15.15 0.52
C PRO A 854 7.46 -14.47 0.34
N LEU A 855 8.46 -15.19 -0.18
CA LEU A 855 9.81 -14.65 -0.41
C LEU A 855 9.78 -13.50 -1.42
N PHE A 856 9.00 -13.63 -2.49
CA PHE A 856 8.85 -12.57 -3.47
C PHE A 856 8.16 -11.34 -2.86
N ALA A 857 7.06 -11.53 -2.13
CA ALA A 857 6.33 -10.43 -1.51
C ALA A 857 7.18 -9.68 -0.47
N GLU A 858 7.94 -10.41 0.36
CA GLU A 858 8.93 -9.83 1.28
C GLU A 858 9.99 -9.01 0.53
N SER A 859 10.54 -9.54 -0.57
CA SER A 859 11.53 -8.81 -1.39
C SER A 859 11.01 -7.51 -1.99
N GLN A 860 9.67 -7.35 -2.09
CA GLN A 860 9.00 -6.13 -2.54
C GLN A 860 8.57 -5.22 -1.37
N GLY A 861 8.96 -5.54 -0.14
CA GLY A 861 8.63 -4.77 1.06
C GLY A 861 7.20 -4.96 1.57
N MET A 862 6.50 -6.02 1.17
CA MET A 862 5.16 -6.32 1.72
C MET A 862 5.28 -6.78 3.18
N ALA A 863 4.43 -6.23 4.05
CA ALA A 863 4.34 -6.64 5.44
C ALA A 863 3.88 -8.11 5.59
N GLU A 864 4.36 -8.79 6.62
CA GLU A 864 4.01 -10.19 6.94
C GLU A 864 2.51 -10.42 7.10
N THR A 865 1.81 -9.45 7.70
CA THR A 865 0.35 -9.47 7.83
C THR A 865 -0.32 -9.54 6.47
N ALA A 866 0.16 -8.77 5.49
CA ALA A 866 -0.35 -8.78 4.12
C ALA A 866 -0.07 -10.13 3.44
N ILE A 867 1.09 -10.77 3.68
CA ILE A 867 1.38 -12.11 3.15
C ILE A 867 0.39 -13.14 3.69
N GLY A 868 0.10 -13.14 5.00
CA GLY A 868 -0.91 -14.02 5.57
C GLY A 868 -2.32 -13.79 5.02
N GLN A 869 -2.67 -12.54 4.70
CA GLN A 869 -3.95 -12.21 4.06
C GLN A 869 -4.09 -12.80 2.65
N LEU A 870 -2.99 -13.02 1.92
CA LEU A 870 -3.02 -13.70 0.63
C LEU A 870 -3.48 -15.15 0.78
N PHE A 871 -3.01 -15.84 1.82
CA PHE A 871 -3.49 -17.18 2.17
C PHE A 871 -4.94 -17.17 2.63
N LEU A 872 -5.38 -16.13 3.36
CA LEU A 872 -6.78 -15.95 3.72
C LEU A 872 -7.68 -15.84 2.47
N ILE A 873 -7.28 -15.05 1.47
CA ILE A 873 -8.00 -14.90 0.20
C ILE A 873 -8.10 -16.26 -0.53
N ASN A 874 -6.98 -16.98 -0.64
CA ASN A 874 -6.95 -18.31 -1.25
C ASN A 874 -7.88 -19.28 -0.49
N GLY A 875 -7.75 -19.36 0.83
CA GLY A 875 -8.50 -20.28 1.69
C GLY A 875 -10.01 -20.03 1.66
N ILE A 876 -10.45 -18.76 1.70
CA ILE A 876 -11.88 -18.41 1.56
C ILE A 876 -12.43 -18.88 0.22
N CYS A 877 -11.67 -18.72 -0.87
CA CYS A 877 -12.10 -19.24 -2.17
C CYS A 877 -12.30 -20.76 -2.11
N VAL A 878 -11.31 -21.50 -1.62
CA VAL A 878 -11.37 -22.97 -1.55
C VAL A 878 -12.53 -23.45 -0.68
N ILE A 879 -12.73 -22.85 0.50
CA ILE A 879 -13.77 -23.24 1.45
C ILE A 879 -15.18 -22.99 0.89
N TYR A 880 -15.44 -21.81 0.33
CA TYR A 880 -16.80 -21.42 -0.08
C TYR A 880 -17.13 -21.75 -1.54
N LEU A 881 -16.16 -21.60 -2.45
CA LEU A 881 -16.37 -21.88 -3.87
C LEU A 881 -16.18 -23.36 -4.19
N GLY A 882 -15.35 -24.10 -3.42
CA GLY A 882 -14.94 -25.46 -3.75
C GLY A 882 -16.07 -26.45 -4.02
N PRO A 883 -17.01 -26.67 -3.08
CA PRO A 883 -18.13 -27.60 -3.28
C PRO A 883 -19.01 -27.23 -4.48
N SER A 884 -19.26 -25.93 -4.65
CA SER A 884 -20.14 -25.39 -5.71
C SER A 884 -19.49 -25.50 -7.09
N LEU A 885 -18.23 -25.08 -7.22
CA LEU A 885 -17.48 -25.13 -8.47
C LEU A 885 -17.18 -26.56 -8.89
N THR A 886 -16.76 -27.43 -7.95
CA THR A 886 -16.48 -28.84 -8.26
C THR A 886 -17.72 -29.53 -8.82
N SER A 887 -18.87 -29.41 -8.14
CA SER A 887 -20.14 -30.01 -8.59
C SER A 887 -20.60 -29.44 -9.94
N MET A 888 -20.53 -28.11 -10.11
CA MET A 888 -20.93 -27.46 -11.36
C MET A 888 -20.04 -27.87 -12.55
N LEU A 889 -18.72 -27.82 -12.36
CA LEU A 889 -17.76 -28.07 -13.43
C LEU A 889 -17.70 -29.54 -13.78
N THR A 890 -17.64 -30.46 -12.82
CA THR A 890 -17.71 -31.91 -13.12
C THR A 890 -19.06 -32.35 -13.70
N GLY A 891 -20.14 -31.63 -13.39
CA GLY A 891 -21.46 -31.86 -13.96
C GLY A 891 -21.58 -31.44 -15.43
N ARG A 892 -20.97 -30.30 -15.80
CA ARG A 892 -21.04 -29.68 -17.15
C ARG A 892 -19.88 -30.08 -18.06
N LEU A 893 -18.67 -30.08 -17.52
CA LEU A 893 -17.43 -30.50 -18.17
C LEU A 893 -17.14 -31.93 -17.72
N LYS A 894 -16.68 -32.80 -18.63
CA LYS A 894 -16.21 -34.13 -18.21
C LYS A 894 -14.99 -33.96 -17.30
N LEU A 895 -14.77 -34.89 -16.36
CA LEU A 895 -13.69 -34.85 -15.34
C LEU A 895 -12.31 -34.48 -15.92
N LYS A 896 -11.94 -35.08 -17.07
CA LYS A 896 -10.69 -34.75 -17.78
C LYS A 896 -10.54 -33.25 -18.06
N TYR A 897 -11.60 -32.61 -18.56
CA TYR A 897 -11.57 -31.19 -18.92
C TYR A 897 -11.61 -30.27 -17.70
N THR A 898 -12.20 -30.73 -16.59
CA THR A 898 -12.12 -30.00 -15.31
C THR A 898 -10.68 -29.93 -14.81
N VAL A 899 -9.93 -31.04 -14.87
CA VAL A 899 -8.49 -31.05 -14.54
C VAL A 899 -7.69 -30.14 -15.48
N ILE A 900 -8.00 -30.17 -16.79
CA ILE A 900 -7.33 -29.30 -17.77
C ILE A 900 -7.61 -27.81 -17.46
N LEU A 901 -8.85 -27.45 -17.12
CA LEU A 901 -9.20 -26.08 -16.77
C LEU A 901 -8.44 -25.59 -15.54
N ALA A 902 -8.30 -26.43 -14.50
CA ALA A 902 -7.53 -26.07 -13.31
C ALA A 902 -6.06 -25.79 -13.66
N GLY A 903 -5.43 -26.67 -14.44
CA GLY A 903 -4.05 -26.48 -14.91
C GLY A 903 -3.89 -25.26 -15.82
N ALA A 904 -4.90 -24.96 -16.67
CA ALA A 904 -4.88 -23.78 -17.53
C ALA A 904 -4.94 -22.47 -16.72
N ILE A 905 -5.70 -22.43 -15.62
CA ILE A 905 -5.72 -21.26 -14.72
C ILE A 905 -4.34 -21.08 -14.08
N TYR A 906 -3.69 -22.15 -13.61
CA TYR A 906 -2.32 -22.08 -13.07
C TYR A 906 -1.32 -21.50 -14.08
N ILE A 907 -1.33 -22.00 -15.32
CA ILE A 907 -0.46 -21.51 -16.39
C ILE A 907 -0.75 -20.05 -16.69
N ALA A 908 -2.02 -19.65 -16.78
CA ALA A 908 -2.42 -18.27 -17.01
C ALA A 908 -1.93 -17.34 -15.88
N THR A 909 -2.06 -17.78 -14.62
CA THR A 909 -1.57 -17.02 -13.45
C THR A 909 -0.06 -16.83 -13.50
N LEU A 910 0.71 -17.90 -13.73
CA LEU A 910 2.17 -17.83 -13.83
C LEU A 910 2.63 -16.96 -15.02
N PHE A 911 1.93 -17.05 -16.16
CA PHE A 911 2.22 -16.22 -17.33
C PHE A 911 1.90 -14.74 -17.08
N LEU A 912 0.78 -14.42 -16.42
CA LEU A 912 0.44 -13.06 -16.02
C LEU A 912 1.46 -12.50 -15.02
N PHE A 913 1.93 -13.33 -14.09
CA PHE A 913 2.98 -12.96 -13.14
C PHE A 913 4.32 -12.68 -13.83
N PHE A 914 4.64 -13.42 -14.90
CA PHE A 914 5.80 -13.11 -15.75
C PHE A 914 5.68 -11.74 -16.42
N LEU A 915 4.48 -11.36 -16.88
CA LEU A 915 4.24 -10.05 -17.54
C LEU A 915 4.19 -8.88 -16.55
N PHE A 916 3.62 -9.09 -15.37
CA PHE A 916 3.37 -8.05 -14.37
C PHE A 916 3.91 -8.50 -13.00
N THR A 917 4.90 -7.80 -12.46
CA THR A 917 5.57 -8.18 -11.18
C THR A 917 5.26 -7.24 -10.02
N GLY A 918 4.10 -6.59 -10.00
CA GLY A 918 3.70 -5.64 -8.93
C GLY A 918 2.82 -6.25 -7.84
N ASN A 919 2.65 -5.53 -6.72
CA ASN A 919 1.83 -5.95 -5.56
C ASN A 919 0.39 -6.34 -5.95
N GLY A 920 -0.20 -5.66 -6.94
CA GLY A 920 -1.53 -6.02 -7.46
C GLY A 920 -1.57 -7.42 -8.09
N MET A 921 -0.49 -7.85 -8.76
CA MET A 921 -0.39 -9.18 -9.34
C MET A 921 -0.16 -10.26 -8.28
N VAL A 922 0.52 -9.94 -7.18
CA VAL A 922 0.66 -10.84 -6.02
C VAL A 922 -0.72 -11.18 -5.45
N VAL A 923 -1.58 -10.17 -5.22
CA VAL A 923 -2.97 -10.35 -4.77
C VAL A 923 -3.80 -11.13 -5.80
N ALA A 924 -3.70 -10.76 -7.08
CA ALA A 924 -4.42 -11.46 -8.15
C ALA A 924 -4.02 -12.94 -8.25
N SER A 925 -2.75 -13.26 -8.04
CA SER A 925 -2.24 -14.64 -8.06
C SER A 925 -2.86 -15.49 -6.95
N ALA A 926 -2.90 -14.96 -5.72
CA ALA A 926 -3.52 -15.66 -4.59
C ALA A 926 -5.01 -15.99 -4.84
N PHE A 927 -5.74 -15.04 -5.42
CA PHE A 927 -7.14 -15.22 -5.80
C PHE A 927 -7.33 -16.24 -6.93
N LEU A 928 -6.55 -16.15 -8.01
CA LEU A 928 -6.65 -17.07 -9.15
C LEU A 928 -6.25 -18.51 -8.79
N PHE A 929 -5.19 -18.68 -7.98
CA PHE A 929 -4.86 -19.98 -7.41
C PHE A 929 -5.98 -20.48 -6.49
N GLY A 930 -6.59 -19.61 -5.68
CA GLY A 930 -7.74 -19.97 -4.85
C GLY A 930 -8.92 -20.51 -5.66
N ILE A 931 -9.23 -19.90 -6.82
CA ILE A 931 -10.25 -20.42 -7.75
C ILE A 931 -9.86 -21.79 -8.30
N ALA A 932 -8.60 -21.96 -8.74
CA ALA A 932 -8.14 -23.23 -9.30
C ALA A 932 -8.16 -24.35 -8.26
N ASP A 933 -7.63 -24.09 -7.06
CA ASP A 933 -7.58 -25.05 -5.94
C ASP A 933 -8.96 -25.46 -5.42
N SER A 934 -9.94 -24.56 -5.52
CA SER A 934 -11.34 -24.84 -5.16
C SER A 934 -11.87 -26.11 -5.83
N PHE A 935 -11.47 -26.40 -7.07
CA PHE A 935 -11.96 -27.57 -7.81
C PHE A 935 -10.88 -28.49 -8.38
N GLY A 936 -9.66 -28.00 -8.59
CA GLY A 936 -8.56 -28.72 -9.21
C GLY A 936 -8.12 -29.92 -8.37
N PHE A 937 -7.86 -29.70 -7.09
CA PHE A 937 -7.44 -30.75 -6.16
C PHE A 937 -8.50 -31.87 -6.04
N SER A 938 -9.77 -31.48 -5.89
CA SER A 938 -10.89 -32.43 -5.87
C SER A 938 -11.04 -33.18 -7.20
N ALA A 939 -10.90 -32.49 -8.33
CA ALA A 939 -11.03 -33.09 -9.66
C ALA A 939 -9.91 -34.13 -9.95
N LEU A 940 -8.68 -33.90 -9.49
CA LEU A 940 -7.57 -34.85 -9.62
C LEU A 940 -7.88 -36.17 -8.88
N SER A 941 -8.31 -36.08 -7.63
CA SER A 941 -8.67 -37.25 -6.81
C SER A 941 -9.86 -38.03 -7.38
N ILE A 942 -10.92 -37.32 -7.81
CA ILE A 942 -12.10 -37.95 -8.42
C ILE A 942 -11.73 -38.59 -9.77
N TYR A 943 -10.90 -37.93 -10.60
CA TYR A 943 -10.46 -38.48 -11.87
C TYR A 943 -9.66 -39.78 -11.65
N PHE A 944 -8.70 -39.78 -10.73
CA PHE A 944 -7.87 -40.94 -10.42
C PHE A 944 -8.72 -42.13 -9.96
N SER A 945 -9.57 -41.93 -8.95
CA SER A 945 -10.44 -42.98 -8.40
C SER A 945 -11.45 -43.54 -9.42
N SER A 946 -11.77 -42.76 -10.46
CA SER A 946 -12.69 -43.18 -11.52
C SER A 946 -12.06 -44.04 -12.62
N LEU A 947 -10.73 -44.22 -12.63
CA LEU A 947 -10.05 -45.04 -13.65
C LEU A 947 -10.34 -46.54 -13.46
N ASP A 948 -10.65 -47.25 -14.55
CA ASP A 948 -10.88 -48.71 -14.51
C ASP A 948 -9.69 -49.47 -13.93
N THR A 949 -8.47 -49.01 -14.24
CA THR A 949 -7.21 -49.55 -13.72
C THR A 949 -7.14 -49.45 -12.19
N VAL A 950 -7.69 -48.40 -11.61
CA VAL A 950 -7.75 -48.19 -10.15
C VAL A 950 -8.75 -49.16 -9.52
N LYS A 951 -9.94 -49.31 -10.12
CA LYS A 951 -10.93 -50.31 -9.67
C LYS A 951 -10.38 -51.75 -9.72
N LEU A 952 -9.58 -52.08 -10.73
CA LEU A 952 -8.94 -53.40 -10.89
C LEU A 952 -7.79 -53.68 -9.90
N PHE A 953 -7.09 -52.65 -9.44
CA PHE A 953 -6.01 -52.77 -8.46
C PHE A 953 -6.54 -52.78 -7.01
N GLY A 954 -7.74 -52.24 -6.80
CA GLY A 954 -8.36 -52.03 -5.50
C GLY A 954 -8.24 -50.57 -5.08
N SER A 955 -9.39 -49.91 -4.88
CA SER A 955 -9.46 -48.46 -4.64
C SER A 955 -8.66 -48.01 -3.42
N GLY A 956 -8.68 -48.77 -2.32
CA GLY A 956 -7.90 -48.46 -1.12
C GLY A 956 -6.39 -48.47 -1.36
N LYS A 957 -5.87 -49.55 -1.99
CA LYS A 957 -4.43 -49.67 -2.35
C LYS A 957 -4.00 -48.60 -3.36
N ALA A 958 -4.87 -48.27 -4.32
CA ALA A 958 -4.60 -47.21 -5.29
C ALA A 958 -4.51 -45.82 -4.65
N MET A 959 -5.38 -45.52 -3.68
CA MET A 959 -5.34 -44.23 -2.97
C MET A 959 -4.08 -44.07 -2.11
N GLY A 960 -3.51 -45.17 -1.60
CA GLY A 960 -2.17 -45.14 -0.97
C GLY A 960 -1.07 -44.73 -1.95
N VAL A 961 -1.13 -45.23 -3.20
CA VAL A 961 -0.20 -44.81 -4.26
C VAL A 961 -0.42 -43.33 -4.61
N TYR A 962 -1.67 -42.88 -4.72
CA TYR A 962 -1.99 -41.47 -4.98
C TYR A 962 -1.35 -40.55 -3.92
N SER A 963 -1.56 -40.85 -2.64
CA SER A 963 -0.98 -40.07 -1.54
C SER A 963 0.56 -40.08 -1.56
N THR A 964 1.18 -41.19 -1.98
CA THR A 964 2.64 -41.25 -2.15
C THR A 964 3.14 -40.25 -3.21
N PHE A 965 2.50 -40.21 -4.37
CA PHE A 965 2.85 -39.25 -5.43
C PHE A 965 2.53 -37.81 -5.03
N GLU A 966 1.46 -37.61 -4.28
CA GLU A 966 1.11 -36.30 -3.71
C GLU A 966 2.23 -35.77 -2.83
N ASN A 967 2.68 -36.58 -1.88
CA ASN A 967 3.77 -36.23 -0.97
C ASN A 967 5.11 -36.03 -1.67
N ILE A 968 5.46 -36.88 -2.65
CA ILE A 968 6.66 -36.67 -3.49
C ILE A 968 6.57 -35.31 -4.20
N SER A 969 5.38 -34.97 -4.70
CA SER A 969 5.16 -33.68 -5.37
C SER A 969 5.39 -32.52 -4.39
N GLN A 970 4.86 -32.65 -3.17
CA GLN A 970 4.98 -31.63 -2.14
C GLN A 970 6.41 -31.47 -1.59
N THR A 971 7.18 -32.56 -1.46
CA THR A 971 8.59 -32.53 -1.04
C THR A 971 9.49 -31.84 -2.06
N LEU A 972 9.25 -32.01 -3.36
CA LEU A 972 10.12 -31.43 -4.40
C LEU A 972 9.72 -30.01 -4.82
N GLY A 973 8.47 -29.59 -4.56
CA GLY A 973 7.94 -28.28 -4.92
C GLY A 973 8.79 -27.09 -4.44
N PRO A 974 9.18 -27.01 -3.15
CA PRO A 974 10.05 -25.94 -2.64
C PRO A 974 11.38 -25.82 -3.38
N PHE A 975 12.01 -26.94 -3.77
CA PHE A 975 13.27 -26.91 -4.52
C PHE A 975 13.12 -26.34 -5.93
N VAL A 976 12.01 -26.66 -6.61
CA VAL A 976 11.71 -26.12 -7.94
C VAL A 976 11.60 -24.59 -7.89
N PHE A 977 10.90 -24.06 -6.89
CA PHE A 977 10.74 -22.61 -6.75
C PHE A 977 11.94 -21.91 -6.11
N SER A 978 12.74 -22.59 -5.31
CA SER A 978 14.05 -22.09 -4.87
C SER A 978 14.99 -21.90 -6.06
N ALA A 979 15.00 -22.84 -7.02
CA ALA A 979 15.79 -22.72 -8.24
C ALA A 979 15.38 -21.53 -9.13
N VAL A 980 14.13 -21.04 -9.03
CA VAL A 980 13.68 -19.82 -9.74
C VAL A 980 14.45 -18.59 -9.27
N PHE A 981 14.78 -18.49 -7.98
CA PHE A 981 15.59 -17.39 -7.46
C PHE A 981 17.03 -17.45 -7.99
N VAL A 982 17.60 -18.66 -8.12
CA VAL A 982 18.95 -18.87 -8.66
C VAL A 982 19.04 -18.52 -10.16
N LEU A 983 18.01 -18.86 -10.95
CA LEU A 983 17.97 -18.59 -12.39
C LEU A 983 17.51 -17.15 -12.73
N GLY A 984 17.03 -16.40 -11.74
CA GLY A 984 16.36 -15.12 -11.92
C GLY A 984 14.86 -15.28 -12.15
N ILE A 985 14.06 -14.49 -11.41
CA ILE A 985 12.61 -14.63 -11.26
C ILE A 985 11.87 -14.72 -12.61
N LYS A 986 12.11 -13.78 -13.54
CA LYS A 986 11.42 -13.77 -14.84
C LYS A 986 11.73 -15.02 -15.67
N GLN A 987 13.00 -15.42 -15.72
CA GLN A 987 13.44 -16.57 -16.52
C GLN A 987 12.93 -17.89 -15.91
N GLY A 988 13.01 -18.02 -14.59
CA GLY A 988 12.54 -19.21 -13.87
C GLY A 988 11.03 -19.41 -13.97
N ILE A 989 10.22 -18.36 -13.74
CA ILE A 989 8.75 -18.44 -13.88
C ILE A 989 8.36 -18.75 -15.32
N PHE A 990 9.01 -18.14 -16.32
CA PHE A 990 8.75 -18.45 -17.72
C PHE A 990 9.07 -19.91 -18.06
N ALA A 991 10.21 -20.43 -17.60
CA ALA A 991 10.60 -21.83 -17.82
C ALA A 991 9.58 -22.82 -17.22
N ILE A 992 9.16 -22.60 -15.96
CA ILE A 992 8.13 -23.44 -15.31
C ILE A 992 6.80 -23.37 -16.09
N THR A 993 6.39 -22.17 -16.52
CA THR A 993 5.16 -21.97 -17.28
C THR A 993 5.16 -22.75 -18.59
N VAL A 994 6.28 -22.73 -19.34
CA VAL A 994 6.43 -23.46 -20.60
C VAL A 994 6.43 -24.97 -20.37
N VAL A 995 7.16 -25.46 -19.37
CA VAL A 995 7.18 -26.89 -19.02
C VAL A 995 5.79 -27.37 -18.64
N TYR A 996 5.08 -26.62 -17.79
CA TYR A 996 3.72 -27.00 -17.39
C TYR A 996 2.75 -26.96 -18.59
N LEU A 997 2.86 -25.96 -19.48
CA LEU A 997 2.07 -25.92 -20.70
C LEU A 997 2.28 -27.16 -21.58
N ILE A 998 3.53 -27.58 -21.79
CA ILE A 998 3.85 -28.79 -22.55
C ILE A 998 3.22 -30.03 -21.91
N LEU A 999 3.37 -30.18 -20.58
CA LEU A 999 2.81 -31.30 -19.83
C LEU A 999 1.27 -31.31 -19.89
N LEU A 1000 0.62 -30.15 -19.76
CA LEU A 1000 -0.84 -30.04 -19.86
C LEU A 1000 -1.33 -30.36 -21.28
N VAL A 1001 -0.58 -29.99 -22.33
CA VAL A 1001 -0.88 -30.37 -23.72
C VAL A 1001 -0.76 -31.88 -23.89
N LEU A 1002 0.29 -32.51 -23.35
CA LEU A 1002 0.44 -33.97 -23.37
C LEU A 1002 -0.73 -34.68 -22.64
N TYR A 1003 -1.15 -34.16 -21.48
CA TYR A 1003 -2.33 -34.67 -20.77
C TYR A 1003 -3.61 -34.49 -21.58
N THR A 1004 -3.75 -33.36 -22.28
CA THR A 1004 -4.90 -33.08 -23.13
C THR A 1004 -4.99 -34.06 -24.30
N LEU A 1005 -3.86 -34.39 -24.93
CA LEU A 1005 -3.80 -35.33 -26.05
C LEU A 1005 -3.96 -36.79 -25.61
N PHE A 1006 -3.25 -37.21 -24.57
CA PHE A 1006 -3.13 -38.64 -24.22
C PHE A 1006 -3.90 -39.07 -22.96
N GLY A 1007 -4.43 -38.12 -22.17
CA GLY A 1007 -5.24 -38.42 -20.99
C GLY A 1007 -6.52 -39.17 -21.35
N LYS A 1008 -6.86 -40.19 -20.56
CA LYS A 1008 -8.05 -41.02 -20.81
C LYS A 1008 -9.34 -40.22 -20.60
N LYS A 1009 -10.32 -40.41 -21.48
CA LYS A 1009 -11.66 -39.87 -21.29
C LYS A 1009 -12.42 -40.82 -20.38
N ILE A 1010 -12.99 -40.28 -19.30
CA ILE A 1010 -13.90 -41.00 -18.42
C ILE A 1010 -15.32 -40.56 -18.83
N ASP A 1011 -16.09 -41.47 -19.40
CA ASP A 1011 -17.50 -41.25 -19.70
C ASP A 1011 -18.35 -41.50 -18.43
N LYS A 1012 -19.43 -40.72 -18.26
CA LYS A 1012 -20.27 -40.75 -17.05
C LYS A 1012 -20.78 -42.18 -16.78
N GLN A 1013 -20.69 -42.62 -15.52
CA GLN A 1013 -21.69 -43.52 -14.94
C GLN A 1013 -22.92 -42.72 -14.53
#